data_AF-A0A6P4EH77-F1
#
_entry.id   AF-A0A6P4EH77-F1
#
_cell.length_a   1.000
_cell.length_b   1.000
_cell.length_c   1.000
_cell.angle_alpha   90.00
_cell.angle_beta   90.00
_cell.angle_gamma   90.00
#
_symmetry.space_group_name_H-M   'P 1'
#
loop_
_entity.id
_entity.type
_entity.pdbx_description
1 polymer ?
#
loop_
_entity_poly.entity_id
_entity_poly.type
_entity_poly.pdbx_seq_one_letter_code
_entity_poly.pdbx_strand_id
1 'polypeptide(L)'
;MLPLTLVLILIMRLDGMLAALQLNEQRMRDRQNSAAEFPAYVEDFESVVPEGSTYNELIKEEFILPADKRAQLELLAAERERRCQPYRYGNGEAMELEERNTLMKDSRTSFLPLGIPRECLGSGVDLDIKPLDDDLYRRQTKRYQDIAPYWLEWSRRRERREAERQAEEASPEISDAIAALQSFWNEEGTREGIRLTQAKTMKRSMDNKVDPCVDFYKYACGNWERLHPIPKDKAGFDTFEMLRESLDLVLRNLLEKNAPVHPAAEPRKSPVRNTLFKLNEQGEGEGEADQAAELTAERLRRHIVSKRQLLNRVLVRYKRYTNGTKRKRLIETPRERTKEEEAAPPAAPPKEKSKDRSETEEQLHVPTDYLKPQHDAQVKAKNLYRSCVNSQVLAKRGLEPLHTLIRELGGWPVLEPQWSDSHFNWQVLAATLRRYNNDILIVQWVGADIKNSEENIVQFDQTGLGLPTREYFLQPSNTKYLQAYQRYMAEVMHKMGASKADAQRVANELVVFETQLAGITAPAEQRLNVTKLYKRMTLDQLQEVVPDIKWRAYLQSLQEREVLGSEEVVIYAVEYMSKLVNLLEETDPRTVANYMMWRFVRHRINNVDDRFDDIKQHFYHALFGREESPQRWKVCIAQVNTNMGMAVGSMFVSRYFDNNSKRDTLRMTHDLQQAFRDILKTTDWLDDTTKQLAEEKVNAMSLKIGYPDFILNPGELNSKYAGIEIHPDKYFENTLNVLLHTAKTEQAKLHERVNKTNWQTAPAIVNAYYSRNKNQIMFPAGILQPPFYHRHFPKSLNFGGIGVVIGHELTHGFDDKGRLFDRNGNIHKWWTDSSIRGFDERARCIIAQYSNYTVEEVGIVLNGESTQGENIADNGGLRQAFHAYQRWLKEHPSEVQDEVLPGLNMTGSQLFFLNFGQVWCGAMRPEAIRNKLNTAIHSPGRFRVIGTLSNSFDFAREFNCPVGSPMNPVKKCSVW
;
A
#
# COMPACT_ATOMS: atom_id res chain seq x y z
N MET A 1 -39.64 47.86 5.05
CA MET A 1 -38.82 48.81 4.27
C MET A 1 -37.37 48.33 4.21
N LEU A 2 -37.06 47.27 3.45
CA LEU A 2 -35.65 46.86 3.19
C LEU A 2 -35.43 45.86 2.01
N PRO A 3 -35.98 46.07 0.79
CA PRO A 3 -35.61 45.26 -0.39
C PRO A 3 -34.64 45.94 -1.38
N LEU A 4 -34.54 47.29 -1.40
CA LEU A 4 -33.82 48.02 -2.45
C LEU A 4 -32.29 47.82 -2.41
N THR A 5 -31.69 47.82 -1.22
CA THR A 5 -30.24 47.68 -1.04
C THR A 5 -29.72 46.33 -1.51
N LEU A 6 -30.49 45.26 -1.29
CA LEU A 6 -30.09 43.90 -1.68
C LEU A 6 -30.17 43.72 -3.21
N VAL A 7 -31.15 44.34 -3.87
CA VAL A 7 -31.21 44.42 -5.34
C VAL A 7 -30.05 45.26 -5.91
N LEU A 8 -29.72 46.41 -5.33
CA LEU A 8 -28.58 47.23 -5.75
C LEU A 8 -27.24 46.48 -5.61
N ILE A 9 -27.03 45.76 -4.51
CA ILE A 9 -25.82 44.93 -4.30
C ILE A 9 -25.73 43.79 -5.33
N LEU A 10 -26.87 43.22 -5.75
CA LEU A 10 -26.90 42.19 -6.80
C LEU A 10 -26.60 42.78 -8.19
N ILE A 11 -27.14 43.96 -8.53
CA ILE A 11 -26.85 44.65 -9.79
C ILE A 11 -25.35 45.02 -9.87
N MET A 12 -24.80 45.66 -8.83
CA MET A 12 -23.38 46.02 -8.80
C MET A 12 -22.44 44.81 -8.88
N ARG A 13 -22.87 43.62 -8.40
CA ARG A 13 -22.12 42.37 -8.59
C ARG A 13 -22.24 41.81 -10.00
N LEU A 14 -23.40 41.93 -10.65
CA LEU A 14 -23.58 41.53 -12.04
C LEU A 14 -22.76 42.41 -12.99
N ASP A 15 -22.75 43.73 -12.80
CA ASP A 15 -21.92 44.65 -13.60
C ASP A 15 -20.42 44.36 -13.41
N GLY A 16 -19.99 44.08 -12.19
CA GLY A 16 -18.61 43.67 -11.90
C GLY A 16 -18.22 42.34 -12.55
N MET A 17 -19.14 41.37 -12.61
CA MET A 17 -18.93 40.11 -13.32
C MET A 17 -18.93 40.28 -14.85
N LEU A 18 -19.78 41.15 -15.39
CA LEU A 18 -19.83 41.45 -16.83
C LEU A 18 -18.54 42.15 -17.29
N ALA A 19 -18.08 43.14 -16.53
CA ALA A 19 -16.81 43.81 -16.77
C ALA A 19 -15.62 42.83 -16.69
N ALA A 20 -15.60 41.93 -15.70
CA ALA A 20 -14.56 40.90 -15.58
C ALA A 20 -14.58 39.90 -16.75
N LEU A 21 -15.75 39.53 -17.26
CA LEU A 21 -15.90 38.68 -18.45
C LEU A 21 -15.39 39.39 -19.71
N GLN A 22 -15.76 40.65 -19.94
CA GLN A 22 -15.28 41.44 -21.07
C GLN A 22 -13.76 41.63 -21.06
N LEU A 23 -13.17 41.90 -19.89
CA LEU A 23 -11.71 42.02 -19.72
C LEU A 23 -10.98 40.69 -19.96
N ASN A 24 -11.62 39.56 -19.63
CA ASN A 24 -11.11 38.24 -19.94
C ASN A 24 -11.24 37.91 -21.44
N GLU A 25 -12.33 38.32 -22.08
CA GLU A 25 -12.55 38.12 -23.52
C GLU A 25 -11.56 38.95 -24.36
N GLN A 26 -11.27 40.20 -23.99
CA GLN A 26 -10.20 40.99 -24.61
C GLN A 26 -8.85 40.28 -24.46
N ARG A 27 -8.47 39.85 -23.25
CA ARG A 27 -7.22 39.10 -23.01
C ARG A 27 -7.11 37.80 -23.81
N MET A 28 -8.23 37.16 -24.15
CA MET A 28 -8.23 35.97 -25.00
C MET A 28 -8.06 36.32 -26.49
N ARG A 29 -8.67 37.42 -26.97
CA ARG A 29 -8.46 37.94 -28.33
C ARG A 29 -7.03 38.44 -28.53
N ASP A 30 -6.48 39.16 -27.56
CA ASP A 30 -5.09 39.63 -27.57
C ASP A 30 -4.10 38.46 -27.65
N ARG A 31 -4.38 37.38 -26.91
CA ARG A 31 -3.59 36.12 -26.94
C ARG A 31 -3.73 35.33 -28.24
N GLN A 32 -4.87 35.40 -28.93
CA GLN A 32 -5.04 34.79 -30.25
C GLN A 32 -4.29 35.59 -31.33
N ASN A 33 -4.32 36.92 -31.25
CA ASN A 33 -3.55 37.78 -32.17
C ASN A 33 -2.04 37.63 -31.98
N SER A 34 -1.55 37.36 -30.76
CA SER A 34 -0.13 37.08 -30.49
C SER A 34 0.32 35.65 -30.83
N ALA A 35 -0.55 34.81 -31.40
CA ALA A 35 -0.25 33.41 -31.75
C ALA A 35 -0.14 33.17 -33.28
N ALA A 36 -0.16 34.24 -34.07
CA ALA A 36 -0.31 34.19 -35.54
C ALA A 36 1.01 34.45 -36.32
N GLU A 37 2.16 34.08 -35.77
CA GLU A 37 3.45 34.08 -36.50
C GLU A 37 4.21 32.75 -36.29
N PHE A 38 4.23 31.92 -37.33
CA PHE A 38 5.07 30.73 -37.43
C PHE A 38 6.39 31.05 -38.13
N PRO A 39 7.56 30.75 -37.55
CA PRO A 39 8.78 30.52 -38.30
C PRO A 39 8.72 29.15 -39.00
N ALA A 40 9.23 29.08 -40.24
CA ALA A 40 9.25 27.86 -41.03
C ALA A 40 10.43 26.93 -40.69
N TYR A 41 10.32 25.70 -41.17
CA TYR A 41 11.28 24.60 -41.10
C TYR A 41 12.64 24.96 -41.74
N VAL A 42 13.76 24.58 -41.11
CA VAL A 42 15.11 24.61 -41.69
C VAL A 42 15.86 23.35 -41.26
N GLU A 43 16.41 22.63 -42.24
CA GLU A 43 17.24 21.42 -42.05
C GLU A 43 18.74 21.79 -42.03
N ASP A 44 19.57 20.83 -41.58
CA ASP A 44 21.04 20.83 -41.60
C ASP A 44 21.80 22.06 -41.03
N PHE A 45 22.55 21.82 -39.95
CA PHE A 45 23.88 22.44 -39.78
C PHE A 45 24.77 21.65 -38.81
N GLU A 46 25.25 20.47 -39.24
CA GLU A 46 26.62 20.11 -38.87
C GLU A 46 27.59 21.05 -39.62
N SER A 47 28.73 21.37 -39.01
CA SER A 47 29.83 22.17 -39.58
C SER A 47 29.60 23.67 -39.87
N VAL A 48 29.34 24.48 -38.83
CA VAL A 48 30.12 25.74 -38.61
C VAL A 48 30.33 25.94 -37.11
N VAL A 49 31.56 25.72 -36.62
CA VAL A 49 32.00 26.13 -35.27
C VAL A 49 33.35 26.85 -35.38
N PRO A 50 33.38 28.18 -35.23
CA PRO A 50 34.52 28.93 -34.72
C PRO A 50 34.50 28.89 -33.18
N GLU A 51 35.67 28.94 -32.56
CA GLU A 51 35.81 28.78 -31.11
C GLU A 51 35.37 30.03 -30.32
N GLY A 52 34.67 29.83 -29.19
CA GLY A 52 34.74 30.74 -28.05
C GLY A 52 33.78 31.95 -28.01
N SER A 53 32.48 31.73 -27.75
CA SER A 53 31.63 32.71 -27.03
C SER A 53 30.45 31.99 -26.36
N THR A 54 29.97 32.50 -25.22
CA THR A 54 28.89 31.89 -24.42
C THR A 54 27.66 32.78 -24.30
N TYR A 55 26.51 32.14 -24.09
CA TYR A 55 25.14 32.66 -24.28
C TYR A 55 24.65 33.69 -23.22
N ASN A 56 25.53 34.53 -22.68
CA ASN A 56 25.24 35.37 -21.50
C ASN A 56 25.06 36.88 -21.77
N GLU A 57 25.20 37.36 -23.00
CA GLU A 57 25.15 38.81 -23.31
C GLU A 57 23.79 39.34 -23.83
N LEU A 58 22.76 38.48 -23.93
CA LEU A 58 21.42 38.87 -24.37
C LEU A 58 20.38 38.74 -23.26
N ILE A 59 20.33 39.77 -22.39
CA ILE A 59 19.14 40.50 -21.93
C ILE A 59 19.59 41.49 -20.83
N LYS A 60 19.37 42.79 -21.04
CA LYS A 60 19.46 43.81 -19.99
C LYS A 60 18.07 44.33 -19.63
N GLU A 61 17.86 44.44 -18.33
CA GLU A 61 17.03 45.42 -17.61
C GLU A 61 15.58 45.68 -18.06
N GLU A 62 14.68 45.19 -17.21
CA GLU A 62 13.49 45.87 -16.65
C GLU A 62 12.61 46.78 -17.51
N PHE A 63 11.30 46.49 -17.46
CA PHE A 63 10.28 47.55 -17.39
C PHE A 63 9.42 47.41 -16.11
N ILE A 64 9.64 48.35 -15.18
CA ILE A 64 8.74 48.77 -14.08
C ILE A 64 8.41 47.70 -13.01
N LEU A 65 9.13 47.76 -11.89
CA LEU A 65 8.68 47.24 -10.59
C LEU A 65 7.95 48.34 -9.78
N PRO A 66 6.84 48.02 -9.08
CA PRO A 66 6.14 48.94 -8.18
C PRO A 66 6.99 49.49 -7.02
N ALA A 67 6.69 50.71 -6.58
CA ALA A 67 7.51 51.48 -5.63
C ALA A 67 7.55 50.88 -4.20
N ASP A 68 6.48 50.21 -3.79
CA ASP A 68 6.38 49.44 -2.55
C ASP A 68 7.39 48.28 -2.52
N LYS A 69 7.58 47.59 -3.65
CA LYS A 69 8.64 46.59 -3.82
C LYS A 69 10.03 47.22 -3.80
N ARG A 70 10.19 48.44 -4.32
CA ARG A 70 11.49 49.15 -4.36
C ARG A 70 11.99 49.47 -2.96
N ALA A 71 11.12 50.00 -2.08
CA ALA A 71 11.44 50.24 -0.67
C ALA A 71 11.79 48.94 0.08
N GLN A 72 11.13 47.83 -0.22
CA GLN A 72 11.46 46.52 0.38
C GLN A 72 12.84 46.00 -0.09
N LEU A 73 13.20 46.22 -1.35
CA LEU A 73 14.51 45.85 -1.90
C LEU A 73 15.64 46.75 -1.35
N GLU A 74 15.40 48.05 -1.16
CA GLU A 74 16.34 48.97 -0.52
C GLU A 74 16.60 48.59 0.95
N LEU A 75 15.58 48.16 1.69
CA LEU A 75 15.73 47.64 3.06
C LEU A 75 16.62 46.38 3.09
N LEU A 76 16.39 45.44 2.16
CA LEU A 76 17.18 44.21 2.03
C LEU A 76 18.63 44.49 1.57
N ALA A 77 18.84 45.51 0.75
CA ALA A 77 20.18 45.95 0.35
C ALA A 77 20.95 46.54 1.55
N ALA A 78 20.31 47.40 2.35
CA ALA A 78 20.92 47.96 3.57
C ALA A 78 21.24 46.88 4.63
N GLU A 79 20.42 45.83 4.74
CA GLU A 79 20.77 44.66 5.56
C GLU A 79 21.97 43.88 5.01
N ARG A 80 22.06 43.67 3.69
CA ARG A 80 23.21 43.00 3.06
C ARG A 80 24.50 43.78 3.26
N GLU A 81 24.46 45.10 3.13
CA GLU A 81 25.61 45.98 3.34
C GLU A 81 26.12 45.93 4.80
N ARG A 82 25.21 45.86 5.79
CA ARG A 82 25.58 45.60 7.20
C ARG A 82 26.26 44.24 7.42
N ARG A 83 25.89 43.20 6.67
CA ARG A 83 26.46 41.84 6.80
C ARG A 83 27.86 41.71 6.20
N CYS A 84 28.23 42.55 5.22
CA CYS A 84 29.54 42.50 4.57
C CYS A 84 30.63 43.36 5.25
N GLN A 85 30.38 43.92 6.45
CA GLN A 85 31.41 44.68 7.18
C GLN A 85 32.35 43.77 8.00
N PRO A 86 33.69 43.90 7.88
CA PRO A 86 34.63 43.05 8.58
C PRO A 86 34.78 43.43 10.07
N TYR A 87 34.32 42.55 10.95
CA TYR A 87 34.44 42.72 12.41
C TYR A 87 35.90 42.59 12.87
N ARG A 88 36.46 43.65 13.46
CA ARG A 88 37.76 43.60 14.16
C ARG A 88 37.56 43.16 15.61
N TYR A 89 38.21 42.06 16.01
CA TYR A 89 38.40 41.72 17.42
C TYR A 89 39.82 42.12 17.86
N GLY A 90 39.94 42.70 19.05
CA GLY A 90 41.22 43.13 19.62
C GLY A 90 41.47 42.52 20.99
N ASN A 91 42.55 41.74 21.09
CA ASN A 91 43.31 41.36 22.29
C ASN A 91 42.53 41.20 23.62
N GLY A 92 42.26 39.96 24.05
CA GLY A 92 41.80 39.70 25.42
C GLY A 92 41.40 38.24 25.72
N GLU A 93 42.40 37.40 26.03
CA GLU A 93 42.25 36.10 26.73
C GLU A 93 41.41 35.00 26.01
N ALA A 94 41.32 33.81 26.60
CA ALA A 94 40.93 32.55 25.93
C ALA A 94 40.33 31.51 26.91
N MET A 95 39.94 30.33 26.37
CA MET A 95 39.20 29.19 27.00
C MET A 95 37.67 29.31 26.87
N GLU A 96 36.87 28.24 26.68
CA GLU A 96 37.12 26.78 26.49
C GLU A 96 36.27 26.22 25.32
N LEU A 97 36.32 24.89 25.07
CA LEU A 97 35.89 24.30 23.79
C LEU A 97 34.38 23.96 23.66
N GLU A 98 33.56 24.09 24.70
CA GLU A 98 32.18 23.54 24.69
C GLU A 98 31.08 24.42 24.07
N GLU A 99 31.24 25.75 23.99
CA GLU A 99 30.17 26.64 23.47
C GLU A 99 30.05 26.68 21.93
N ARG A 100 30.79 25.85 21.20
CA ARG A 100 30.89 25.94 19.73
C ARG A 100 29.74 25.27 18.95
N ASN A 101 28.88 24.49 19.62
CA ASN A 101 27.90 23.62 18.96
C ASN A 101 26.49 24.22 18.75
N THR A 102 26.22 25.42 19.27
CA THR A 102 24.88 26.06 19.25
C THR A 102 24.57 26.89 18.00
N LEU A 103 25.52 27.06 17.07
CA LEU A 103 25.37 27.96 15.90
C LEU A 103 25.64 27.31 14.53
N MET A 104 25.79 25.99 14.45
CA MET A 104 26.05 25.25 13.19
C MET A 104 24.85 24.40 12.75
N LYS A 105 23.69 25.04 12.53
CA LYS A 105 22.50 24.43 11.91
C LYS A 105 21.80 25.37 10.91
N ASP A 106 22.48 25.67 9.80
CA ASP A 106 21.79 25.97 8.53
C ASP A 106 22.64 25.53 7.34
N SER A 107 22.33 24.36 6.77
CA SER A 107 23.14 23.68 5.76
C SER A 107 22.88 24.20 4.32
N ARG A 108 22.88 25.53 4.15
CA ARG A 108 22.66 26.22 2.86
C ARG A 108 23.80 27.13 2.41
N THR A 109 25.03 26.89 2.86
CA THR A 109 26.23 27.59 2.35
C THR A 109 27.36 26.62 2.00
N SER A 110 27.73 26.56 0.72
CA SER A 110 28.97 25.92 0.26
C SER A 110 30.08 26.97 0.18
N PHE A 111 31.08 26.83 1.05
CA PHE A 111 32.19 27.79 1.16
C PHE A 111 33.33 27.48 0.20
N LEU A 112 33.94 28.56 -0.33
CA LEU A 112 35.28 28.51 -0.95
C LEU A 112 36.36 28.87 0.10
N PRO A 113 37.65 28.56 -0.13
CA PRO A 113 38.67 28.45 0.93
C PRO A 113 39.08 29.72 1.71
N LEU A 114 38.40 30.85 1.55
CA LEU A 114 38.79 32.16 2.12
C LEU A 114 37.69 32.85 2.95
N GLY A 115 36.60 32.16 3.30
CA GLY A 115 35.66 32.60 4.35
C GLY A 115 34.75 33.79 4.04
N ILE A 116 34.90 34.45 2.89
CA ILE A 116 34.00 35.53 2.44
C ILE A 116 32.68 34.91 1.93
N PRO A 117 31.50 35.36 2.40
CA PRO A 117 30.22 34.93 1.83
C PRO A 117 30.13 35.28 0.34
N ARG A 118 29.66 34.33 -0.48
CA ARG A 118 29.58 34.50 -1.94
C ARG A 118 28.70 35.68 -2.39
N GLU A 119 27.80 36.11 -1.50
CA GLU A 119 26.93 37.29 -1.66
C GLU A 119 27.63 38.65 -1.44
N CYS A 120 28.86 38.69 -0.91
CA CYS A 120 29.65 39.93 -0.74
C CYS A 120 30.60 40.21 -1.93
N LEU A 121 30.61 39.36 -2.97
CA LEU A 121 31.40 39.58 -4.19
C LEU A 121 30.50 40.11 -5.32
N GLY A 122 30.75 41.35 -5.74
CA GLY A 122 30.09 41.97 -6.89
C GLY A 122 30.57 41.40 -8.23
N SER A 123 29.72 41.45 -9.25
CA SER A 123 30.00 40.91 -10.58
C SER A 123 30.87 41.86 -11.42
N GLY A 124 32.19 41.66 -11.36
CA GLY A 124 33.16 42.18 -12.33
C GLY A 124 33.95 43.42 -11.89
N VAL A 125 35.29 43.33 -12.01
CA VAL A 125 36.28 44.35 -12.37
C VAL A 125 37.66 43.66 -12.40
N ASP A 126 38.49 43.96 -13.39
CA ASP A 126 39.85 43.39 -13.53
C ASP A 126 40.86 43.97 -12.53
N LEU A 127 41.93 43.20 -12.24
CA LEU A 127 43.16 43.71 -11.64
C LEU A 127 44.38 43.12 -12.37
N ASP A 128 45.03 43.94 -13.19
CA ASP A 128 46.25 43.62 -13.95
C ASP A 128 47.50 43.91 -13.10
N ILE A 129 48.35 42.89 -12.89
CA ILE A 129 49.63 43.01 -12.16
C ILE A 129 50.70 42.16 -12.85
N LYS A 130 51.83 42.78 -13.20
CA LYS A 130 52.97 42.14 -13.88
C LYS A 130 53.85 41.30 -12.93
N PRO A 131 54.53 40.26 -13.46
CA PRO A 131 55.18 39.23 -12.64
C PRO A 131 56.57 39.63 -12.11
N LEU A 132 57.00 38.96 -11.04
CA LEU A 132 58.37 38.93 -10.55
C LEU A 132 58.79 37.49 -10.21
N ASP A 133 59.79 37.01 -10.97
CA ASP A 133 60.60 35.78 -10.81
C ASP A 133 59.90 34.40 -10.80
N ASP A 134 60.35 33.50 -11.68
CA ASP A 134 59.66 32.24 -12.07
C ASP A 134 60.44 30.95 -11.69
N ASP A 135 61.76 31.03 -11.44
CA ASP A 135 62.57 29.81 -11.23
C ASP A 135 62.38 29.15 -9.85
N LEU A 136 61.89 29.90 -8.85
CA LEU A 136 61.69 29.37 -7.49
C LEU A 136 60.41 28.53 -7.37
N TYR A 137 59.34 28.91 -8.09
CA TYR A 137 58.05 28.20 -8.06
C TYR A 137 58.17 26.80 -8.70
N ARG A 138 58.78 26.73 -9.89
CA ARG A 138 58.96 25.50 -10.68
C ARG A 138 59.65 24.36 -9.91
N ARG A 139 60.52 24.67 -8.95
CA ARG A 139 61.25 23.68 -8.13
C ARG A 139 60.40 23.08 -7.00
N GLN A 140 59.37 23.77 -6.52
CA GLN A 140 58.45 23.21 -5.52
C GLN A 140 57.29 22.45 -6.17
N THR A 141 56.67 22.98 -7.24
CA THR A 141 55.46 22.37 -7.84
C THR A 141 55.67 20.92 -8.26
N LYS A 142 56.84 20.61 -8.82
CA LYS A 142 57.17 19.27 -9.34
C LYS A 142 57.20 18.19 -8.25
N ARG A 143 57.45 18.54 -6.98
CA ARG A 143 57.46 17.55 -5.87
C ARG A 143 56.07 17.27 -5.30
N TYR A 144 55.08 18.12 -5.58
CA TYR A 144 53.69 17.94 -5.13
C TYR A 144 52.83 17.17 -6.15
N GLN A 145 53.07 17.39 -7.45
CA GLN A 145 52.29 16.74 -8.51
C GLN A 145 52.46 15.22 -8.54
N ASP A 146 53.66 14.70 -8.26
CA ASP A 146 53.93 13.25 -8.21
C ASP A 146 53.30 12.53 -7.00
N ILE A 147 52.89 13.28 -5.95
CA ILE A 147 52.48 12.73 -4.65
C ILE A 147 50.96 12.86 -4.41
N ALA A 148 50.31 13.90 -4.94
CA ALA A 148 48.89 14.15 -4.75
C ALA A 148 47.94 13.02 -5.24
N PRO A 149 48.17 12.35 -6.39
CA PRO A 149 47.31 11.24 -6.82
C PRO A 149 47.34 10.07 -5.85
N TYR A 150 48.53 9.75 -5.33
CA TYR A 150 48.75 8.64 -4.40
C TYR A 150 48.06 8.89 -3.05
N TRP A 151 48.04 10.12 -2.56
CA TRP A 151 47.31 10.48 -1.33
C TRP A 151 45.79 10.49 -1.49
N LEU A 152 45.24 10.99 -2.60
CA LEU A 152 43.80 10.89 -2.86
C LEU A 152 43.36 9.43 -3.00
N GLU A 153 44.13 8.60 -3.70
CA GLU A 153 43.79 7.18 -3.83
C GLU A 153 44.01 6.42 -2.51
N TRP A 154 45.02 6.75 -1.71
CA TRP A 154 45.22 6.19 -0.37
C TRP A 154 44.07 6.57 0.58
N SER A 155 43.61 7.83 0.56
CA SER A 155 42.46 8.28 1.35
C SER A 155 41.18 7.55 0.95
N ARG A 156 40.89 7.48 -0.36
CA ARG A 156 39.73 6.72 -0.88
C ARG A 156 39.82 5.22 -0.57
N ARG A 157 41.00 4.60 -0.72
CA ARG A 157 41.22 3.20 -0.34
C ARG A 157 41.12 3.00 1.17
N ARG A 158 41.44 4.00 1.99
CA ARG A 158 41.25 3.97 3.45
C ARG A 158 39.77 4.06 3.81
N GLU A 159 39.07 5.11 3.35
CA GLU A 159 37.61 5.28 3.55
C GLU A 159 36.83 4.05 3.09
N ARG A 160 37.17 3.52 1.90
CA ARG A 160 36.57 2.28 1.39
C ARG A 160 36.87 1.09 2.29
N ARG A 161 38.09 0.93 2.83
CA ARG A 161 38.45 -0.13 3.78
C ARG A 161 37.87 0.05 5.19
N GLU A 162 37.57 1.27 5.62
CA GLU A 162 36.88 1.57 6.87
C GLU A 162 35.38 1.26 6.72
N ALA A 163 34.76 1.61 5.58
CA ALA A 163 33.40 1.22 5.22
C ALA A 163 33.25 -0.29 4.94
N GLU A 164 34.20 -0.93 4.25
CA GLU A 164 34.22 -2.37 4.00
C GLU A 164 34.34 -3.15 5.32
N ARG A 165 35.22 -2.75 6.25
CA ARG A 165 35.28 -3.35 7.58
C ARG A 165 34.00 -3.14 8.40
N GLN A 166 33.43 -1.94 8.39
CA GLN A 166 32.17 -1.68 9.12
C GLN A 166 30.98 -2.44 8.51
N ALA A 167 31.01 -2.72 7.19
CA ALA A 167 30.04 -3.61 6.56
C ALA A 167 30.30 -5.10 6.89
N GLU A 168 31.56 -5.54 6.97
CA GLU A 168 31.94 -6.88 7.44
C GLU A 168 31.56 -7.10 8.92
N GLU A 169 31.67 -6.08 9.77
CA GLU A 169 31.24 -6.09 11.18
C GLU A 169 29.71 -6.07 11.33
N ALA A 170 28.99 -5.28 10.51
CA ALA A 170 27.53 -5.21 10.57
C ALA A 170 26.81 -6.43 9.94
N SER A 171 27.43 -7.10 8.96
CA SER A 171 26.90 -8.28 8.26
C SER A 171 26.42 -9.41 9.19
N PRO A 172 27.23 -9.93 10.14
CA PRO A 172 26.77 -10.95 11.08
C PRO A 172 25.68 -10.42 12.04
N GLU A 173 25.71 -9.14 12.42
CA GLU A 173 24.74 -8.59 13.36
C GLU A 173 23.34 -8.39 12.75
N ILE A 174 23.27 -8.09 11.45
CA ILE A 174 22.01 -8.11 10.69
C ILE A 174 21.50 -9.55 10.57
N SER A 175 22.40 -10.53 10.39
CA SER A 175 22.05 -11.96 10.42
C SER A 175 21.49 -12.37 11.79
N ASP A 176 22.04 -11.87 12.91
CA ASP A 176 21.53 -12.14 14.26
C ASP A 176 20.13 -11.52 14.49
N ALA A 177 19.89 -10.31 14.01
CA ALA A 177 18.56 -9.68 14.08
C ALA A 177 17.50 -10.47 13.28
N ILE A 178 17.87 -10.94 12.08
CA ILE A 178 16.99 -11.79 11.26
C ILE A 178 16.83 -13.18 11.90
N ALA A 179 17.88 -13.76 12.50
CA ALA A 179 17.80 -15.02 13.22
C ALA A 179 16.89 -14.94 14.46
N ALA A 180 16.88 -13.83 15.19
CA ALA A 180 15.95 -13.57 16.29
C ALA A 180 14.48 -13.45 15.82
N LEU A 181 14.25 -12.93 14.62
CA LEU A 181 12.91 -12.95 13.99
C LEU A 181 12.53 -14.34 13.47
N GLN A 182 13.49 -15.20 13.12
CA GLN A 182 13.24 -16.60 12.76
C GLN A 182 12.98 -17.50 13.98
N SER A 183 13.66 -17.29 15.11
CA SER A 183 13.42 -18.05 16.34
C SER A 183 12.07 -17.74 16.99
N PHE A 184 11.56 -16.51 16.83
CA PHE A 184 10.17 -16.16 17.18
C PHE A 184 9.17 -17.15 16.55
N TRP A 185 9.29 -17.41 15.25
CA TRP A 185 8.39 -18.33 14.54
C TRP A 185 8.53 -19.79 15.00
N ASN A 186 9.65 -20.19 15.61
CA ASN A 186 9.82 -21.52 16.19
C ASN A 186 9.31 -21.63 17.65
N GLU A 187 8.81 -20.55 18.24
CA GLU A 187 8.45 -20.41 19.67
C GLU A 187 9.62 -20.63 20.66
N GLU A 188 10.86 -20.41 20.22
CA GLU A 188 12.06 -20.72 21.00
C GLU A 188 12.46 -19.56 21.95
N GLY A 189 11.88 -19.52 23.17
CA GLY A 189 12.37 -18.63 24.23
C GLY A 189 11.50 -18.56 25.51
N THR A 190 12.09 -18.11 26.62
CA THR A 190 11.35 -17.77 27.84
C THR A 190 10.76 -16.35 27.75
N ARG A 191 9.70 -16.07 28.52
CA ARG A 191 9.09 -14.73 28.65
C ARG A 191 10.14 -13.66 28.98
N GLU A 192 11.06 -13.98 29.88
CA GLU A 192 12.11 -13.08 30.37
C GLU A 192 13.19 -12.87 29.30
N GLY A 193 13.59 -13.94 28.60
CA GLY A 193 14.56 -13.87 27.50
C GLY A 193 14.03 -13.03 26.33
N ILE A 194 12.77 -13.23 25.95
CA ILE A 194 12.13 -12.47 24.86
C ILE A 194 11.99 -10.98 25.22
N ARG A 195 11.59 -10.66 26.46
CA ARG A 195 11.55 -9.27 26.95
C ARG A 195 12.94 -8.63 27.04
N LEU A 196 13.98 -9.39 27.40
CA LEU A 196 15.36 -8.92 27.39
C LEU A 196 15.92 -8.67 25.99
N THR A 197 15.62 -9.54 25.02
CA THR A 197 15.99 -9.33 23.62
C THR A 197 15.29 -8.10 23.05
N GLN A 198 13.97 -7.95 23.27
CA GLN A 198 13.25 -6.74 22.85
C GLN A 198 13.83 -5.47 23.49
N ALA A 199 14.11 -5.48 24.79
CA ALA A 199 14.73 -4.35 25.49
C ALA A 199 16.09 -3.94 24.88
N LYS A 200 16.94 -4.92 24.53
CA LYS A 200 18.21 -4.68 23.83
C LYS A 200 17.98 -4.06 22.45
N THR A 201 17.08 -4.62 21.63
CA THR A 201 16.80 -4.14 20.26
C THR A 201 16.23 -2.71 20.26
N MET A 202 15.29 -2.43 21.14
CA MET A 202 14.72 -1.08 21.30
C MET A 202 15.81 -0.09 21.71
N LYS A 203 16.60 -0.41 22.75
CA LYS A 203 17.71 0.42 23.25
C LYS A 203 18.83 0.64 22.23
N ARG A 204 19.08 -0.33 21.34
CA ARG A 204 20.09 -0.24 20.26
C ARG A 204 19.69 0.77 19.18
N SER A 205 18.40 0.94 18.93
CA SER A 205 17.86 1.80 17.86
C SER A 205 17.72 3.28 18.26
N MET A 206 17.57 3.54 19.57
CA MET A 206 17.43 4.88 20.14
C MET A 206 18.70 5.73 20.01
N ASP A 207 18.56 7.06 19.96
CA ASP A 207 19.64 7.99 20.31
C ASP A 207 19.26 8.83 21.53
N ASN A 208 19.77 8.43 22.69
CA ASN A 208 19.56 9.11 23.97
C ASN A 208 20.24 10.49 24.06
N LYS A 209 20.98 10.94 23.04
CA LYS A 209 21.50 12.32 22.96
C LYS A 209 20.46 13.31 22.40
N VAL A 210 19.39 12.82 21.79
CA VAL A 210 18.30 13.64 21.26
C VAL A 210 17.21 13.78 22.32
N ASP A 211 16.76 15.01 22.56
CA ASP A 211 15.59 15.26 23.40
C ASP A 211 14.32 14.71 22.72
N PRO A 212 13.58 13.76 23.35
CA PRO A 212 12.31 13.23 22.82
C PRO A 212 11.27 14.33 22.57
N CYS A 213 11.38 15.49 23.21
CA CYS A 213 10.49 16.63 23.05
C CYS A 213 10.90 17.59 21.90
N VAL A 214 12.04 17.33 21.24
CA VAL A 214 12.56 18.09 20.08
C VAL A 214 12.45 17.31 18.78
N ASP A 215 12.86 16.04 18.73
CA ASP A 215 12.65 15.16 17.57
C ASP A 215 12.50 13.71 18.06
N PHE A 216 11.26 13.29 18.33
CA PHE A 216 11.00 11.95 18.85
C PHE A 216 11.38 10.84 17.85
N TYR A 217 11.35 11.11 16.55
CA TYR A 217 11.80 10.12 15.56
C TYR A 217 13.31 9.87 15.68
N LYS A 218 14.12 10.93 15.83
CA LYS A 218 15.56 10.78 16.07
C LYS A 218 15.87 10.21 17.46
N TYR A 219 15.09 10.52 18.49
CA TYR A 219 15.21 9.85 19.78
C TYR A 219 14.93 8.34 19.69
N ALA A 220 13.87 7.93 18.99
CA ALA A 220 13.46 6.52 18.88
C ALA A 220 14.28 5.70 17.87
N CYS A 221 14.69 6.31 16.76
CA CYS A 221 15.28 5.65 15.58
C CYS A 221 16.66 6.19 15.17
N GLY A 222 17.27 7.12 15.91
CA GLY A 222 18.48 7.84 15.48
C GLY A 222 19.70 6.97 15.22
N ASN A 223 19.79 5.78 15.81
CA ASN A 223 20.81 4.79 15.48
C ASN A 223 20.36 3.75 14.44
N TRP A 224 19.06 3.65 14.14
CA TRP A 224 18.48 2.56 13.35
C TRP A 224 19.04 2.49 11.93
N GLU A 225 19.13 3.61 11.20
CA GLU A 225 19.63 3.65 9.82
C GLU A 225 21.09 3.22 9.71
N ARG A 226 21.93 3.63 10.68
CA ARG A 226 23.35 3.24 10.77
C ARG A 226 23.53 1.74 11.04
N LEU A 227 22.53 1.10 11.66
CA LEU A 227 22.53 -0.32 12.02
C LEU A 227 21.87 -1.20 10.96
N HIS A 228 21.03 -0.63 10.10
CA HIS A 228 20.27 -1.31 9.08
C HIS A 228 20.43 -0.60 7.72
N PRO A 229 21.66 -0.56 7.16
CA PRO A 229 21.94 0.09 5.88
C PRO A 229 21.06 -0.50 4.76
N ILE A 230 20.54 0.36 3.88
CA ILE A 230 19.59 -0.03 2.84
C ILE A 230 20.23 -1.09 1.92
N PRO A 231 19.69 -2.33 1.86
CA PRO A 231 20.25 -3.37 1.00
C PRO A 231 20.28 -2.93 -0.46
N LYS A 232 21.28 -3.41 -1.20
CA LYS A 232 21.47 -3.03 -2.60
C LYS A 232 20.31 -3.40 -3.51
N ASP A 233 19.59 -4.48 -3.20
CA ASP A 233 18.38 -4.91 -3.90
C ASP A 233 17.09 -4.19 -3.42
N LYS A 234 17.22 -3.13 -2.62
CA LYS A 234 16.11 -2.34 -2.08
C LYS A 234 16.18 -0.86 -2.45
N ALA A 235 14.98 -0.29 -2.63
CA ALA A 235 14.73 1.15 -2.77
C ALA A 235 14.78 1.91 -1.42
N GLY A 236 14.61 1.17 -0.33
CA GLY A 236 14.58 1.64 1.05
C GLY A 236 14.42 0.44 1.98
N PHE A 237 14.73 0.63 3.25
CA PHE A 237 14.65 -0.41 4.26
C PHE A 237 14.04 0.18 5.53
N ASP A 238 12.98 -0.44 6.03
CA ASP A 238 12.24 -0.03 7.21
C ASP A 238 11.79 -1.28 7.99
N THR A 239 11.20 -1.08 9.17
CA THR A 239 10.68 -2.17 10.01
C THR A 239 9.71 -3.09 9.25
N PHE A 240 8.92 -2.59 8.27
CA PHE A 240 8.03 -3.45 7.48
C PHE A 240 8.78 -4.27 6.43
N GLU A 241 9.78 -3.70 5.75
CA GLU A 241 10.64 -4.43 4.81
C GLU A 241 11.49 -5.51 5.51
N MET A 242 11.97 -5.24 6.73
CA MET A 242 12.67 -6.24 7.54
C MET A 242 11.79 -7.47 7.84
N LEU A 243 10.52 -7.25 8.19
CA LEU A 243 9.57 -8.34 8.42
C LEU A 243 9.14 -9.06 7.14
N ARG A 244 9.10 -8.36 5.99
CA ARG A 244 8.84 -8.98 4.68
C ARG A 244 9.98 -9.91 4.27
N GLU A 245 11.23 -9.49 4.44
CA GLU A 245 12.42 -10.34 4.21
C GLU A 245 12.44 -11.58 5.12
N SER A 246 12.15 -11.39 6.42
CA SER A 246 12.01 -12.51 7.37
C SER A 246 10.89 -13.48 6.96
N LEU A 247 9.73 -12.97 6.57
CA LEU A 247 8.60 -13.77 6.11
C LEU A 247 8.92 -14.51 4.79
N ASP A 248 9.56 -13.87 3.81
CA ASP A 248 9.91 -14.50 2.54
C ASP A 248 10.89 -15.67 2.74
N LEU A 249 11.80 -15.59 3.71
CA LEU A 249 12.67 -16.71 4.12
C LEU A 249 11.88 -17.86 4.76
N VAL A 250 10.84 -17.56 5.56
CA VAL A 250 9.92 -18.57 6.12
C VAL A 250 9.09 -19.23 5.01
N LEU A 251 8.56 -18.46 4.06
CA LEU A 251 7.79 -18.96 2.93
C LEU A 251 8.63 -19.81 1.97
N ARG A 252 9.88 -19.41 1.71
CA ARG A 252 10.86 -20.21 0.97
C ARG A 252 11.08 -21.57 1.64
N ASN A 253 11.31 -21.56 2.94
CA ASN A 253 11.46 -22.78 3.74
C ASN A 253 10.24 -23.72 3.67
N LEU A 254 9.03 -23.19 3.50
CA LEU A 254 7.80 -24.00 3.33
C LEU A 254 7.68 -24.56 1.91
N LEU A 255 8.04 -23.78 0.89
CA LEU A 255 7.91 -24.14 -0.52
C LEU A 255 9.00 -25.14 -0.99
N GLU A 256 10.21 -25.05 -0.44
CA GLU A 256 11.33 -25.95 -0.77
C GLU A 256 11.25 -27.32 -0.06
N LYS A 257 10.53 -27.43 1.06
CA LYS A 257 10.43 -28.69 1.82
C LYS A 257 9.52 -29.71 1.11
N ASN A 258 10.10 -30.85 0.72
CA ASN A 258 9.42 -31.93 -0.02
C ASN A 258 8.43 -32.77 0.81
N ALA A 259 8.36 -32.61 2.13
CA ALA A 259 7.46 -33.39 2.98
C ALA A 259 5.98 -32.97 2.83
N PRO A 260 5.02 -33.92 2.84
CA PRO A 260 3.61 -33.60 3.05
C PRO A 260 3.38 -33.16 4.51
N VAL A 261 2.60 -32.10 4.70
CA VAL A 261 2.21 -31.64 6.04
C VAL A 261 1.00 -32.45 6.48
N HIS A 262 1.23 -33.58 7.15
CA HIS A 262 0.15 -34.24 7.88
C HIS A 262 -0.29 -33.33 9.05
N PRO A 263 -1.61 -33.18 9.31
CA PRO A 263 -2.07 -32.53 10.53
C PRO A 263 -1.52 -33.28 11.75
N ALA A 264 -1.23 -32.54 12.82
CA ALA A 264 -0.52 -33.06 13.98
C ALA A 264 -1.23 -34.29 14.59
N ALA A 265 -0.54 -35.44 14.57
CA ALA A 265 -1.00 -36.63 15.27
C ALA A 265 -0.93 -36.42 16.80
N GLU A 266 -1.83 -37.07 17.53
CA GLU A 266 -1.90 -36.99 18.99
C GLU A 266 -0.55 -37.29 19.66
N PRO A 267 -0.22 -36.64 20.79
CA PRO A 267 1.09 -36.75 21.43
C PRO A 267 1.38 -38.18 21.89
N ARG A 268 2.24 -38.87 21.12
CA ARG A 268 2.73 -40.21 21.46
C ARG A 268 3.49 -40.18 22.78
N LYS A 269 2.91 -40.77 23.81
CA LYS A 269 3.61 -41.03 25.08
C LYS A 269 4.72 -42.05 24.86
N SER A 270 5.97 -41.65 25.10
CA SER A 270 7.13 -42.55 25.25
C SER A 270 7.95 -42.13 26.48
N PRO A 271 8.62 -43.06 27.18
CA PRO A 271 8.96 -42.87 28.59
C PRO A 271 10.35 -42.29 28.82
N VAL A 272 10.45 -41.34 29.77
CA VAL A 272 11.71 -40.92 30.40
C VAL A 272 11.64 -41.27 31.90
N ARG A 273 12.78 -41.70 32.46
CA ARG A 273 12.86 -42.30 33.80
C ARG A 273 12.57 -41.31 34.93
N ASN A 274 11.97 -41.85 36.00
CA ASN A 274 12.00 -41.24 37.33
C ASN A 274 13.46 -41.00 37.78
N THR A 275 13.77 -39.77 38.19
CA THR A 275 14.72 -39.52 39.28
C THR A 275 14.04 -38.59 40.27
N LEU A 276 13.86 -39.05 41.51
CA LEU A 276 13.30 -38.23 42.58
C LEU A 276 14.36 -37.22 43.02
N PHE A 277 13.94 -35.98 43.21
CA PHE A 277 14.35 -35.22 44.38
C PHE A 277 13.11 -34.59 45.02
N LYS A 278 12.78 -35.03 46.24
CA LYS A 278 11.79 -34.37 47.09
C LYS A 278 12.44 -33.14 47.73
N LEU A 279 11.68 -32.06 47.90
CA LEU A 279 11.80 -31.21 49.08
C LEU A 279 10.45 -30.53 49.39
N ASN A 280 9.85 -31.00 50.48
CA ASN A 280 8.80 -30.44 51.34
C ASN A 280 7.58 -29.72 50.75
N GLU A 281 6.41 -30.30 51.00
CA GLU A 281 5.12 -29.62 51.12
C GLU A 281 5.05 -28.82 52.43
N GLN A 282 4.36 -27.67 52.43
CA GLN A 282 3.64 -27.11 53.59
C GLN A 282 2.70 -25.97 53.13
N GLY A 283 1.42 -26.05 53.49
CA GLY A 283 0.38 -25.08 53.13
C GLY A 283 -0.82 -25.73 52.43
N GLU A 284 -1.99 -25.67 53.07
CA GLU A 284 -3.24 -26.33 52.64
C GLU A 284 -4.23 -25.31 52.04
N GLY A 285 -5.15 -25.76 51.17
CA GLY A 285 -6.34 -24.96 50.82
C GLY A 285 -7.02 -25.32 49.49
N GLU A 286 -8.32 -25.64 49.57
CA GLU A 286 -9.32 -25.75 48.49
C GLU A 286 -9.21 -26.92 47.48
N GLY A 287 -10.14 -27.89 47.61
CA GLY A 287 -10.15 -29.10 46.78
C GLY A 287 -11.45 -29.93 46.74
N GLU A 288 -12.63 -29.35 47.03
CA GLU A 288 -13.91 -30.10 47.02
C GLU A 288 -14.97 -29.60 46.02
N ALA A 289 -14.88 -28.37 45.50
CA ALA A 289 -15.93 -27.79 44.65
C ALA A 289 -16.05 -28.44 43.25
N ASP A 290 -14.92 -28.78 42.61
CA ASP A 290 -14.90 -29.13 41.19
C ASP A 290 -15.43 -30.54 40.89
N GLN A 291 -15.17 -31.53 41.75
CA GLN A 291 -15.64 -32.90 41.53
C GLN A 291 -17.17 -33.00 41.57
N ALA A 292 -17.84 -32.18 42.39
CA ALA A 292 -19.30 -32.08 42.42
C ALA A 292 -19.86 -31.43 41.14
N ALA A 293 -19.17 -30.42 40.61
CA ALA A 293 -19.55 -29.76 39.36
C ALA A 293 -19.42 -30.71 38.15
N GLU A 294 -18.31 -31.46 38.06
CA GLU A 294 -18.08 -32.39 36.94
C GLU A 294 -19.05 -33.59 36.95
N LEU A 295 -19.31 -34.21 38.12
CA LEU A 295 -20.35 -35.23 38.27
C LEU A 295 -21.75 -34.73 37.88
N THR A 296 -22.05 -33.46 38.15
CA THR A 296 -23.33 -32.83 37.79
C THR A 296 -23.39 -32.56 36.29
N ALA A 297 -22.32 -32.04 35.69
CA ALA A 297 -22.22 -31.82 34.25
C ALA A 297 -22.32 -33.13 33.45
N GLU A 298 -21.73 -34.22 33.94
CA GLU A 298 -21.79 -35.52 33.26
C GLU A 298 -23.18 -36.17 33.37
N ARG A 299 -23.86 -36.05 34.53
CA ARG A 299 -25.28 -36.43 34.67
C ARG A 299 -26.17 -35.61 33.72
N LEU A 300 -25.92 -34.31 33.58
CA LEU A 300 -26.65 -33.44 32.67
C LEU A 300 -26.43 -33.84 31.20
N ARG A 301 -25.19 -34.11 30.79
CA ARG A 301 -24.84 -34.63 29.45
C ARG A 301 -25.59 -35.95 29.16
N ARG A 302 -25.58 -36.91 30.10
CA ARG A 302 -26.32 -38.19 29.97
C ARG A 302 -27.84 -37.96 29.84
N HIS A 303 -28.42 -37.01 30.58
CA HIS A 303 -29.84 -36.67 30.46
C HIS A 303 -30.18 -36.02 29.11
N ILE A 304 -29.34 -35.11 28.60
CA ILE A 304 -29.52 -34.45 27.29
C ILE A 304 -29.47 -35.47 26.14
N VAL A 305 -28.52 -36.41 26.19
CA VAL A 305 -28.44 -37.51 25.20
C VAL A 305 -29.69 -38.39 25.25
N SER A 306 -30.15 -38.77 26.45
CA SER A 306 -31.39 -39.53 26.66
C SER A 306 -32.65 -38.83 26.09
N LYS A 307 -32.74 -37.50 26.20
CA LYS A 307 -33.91 -36.71 25.77
C LYS A 307 -33.82 -36.17 24.33
N ARG A 308 -32.77 -36.48 23.57
CA ARG A 308 -32.47 -35.89 22.23
C ARG A 308 -33.64 -35.96 21.24
N GLN A 309 -34.39 -37.06 21.21
CA GLN A 309 -35.59 -37.19 20.34
C GLN A 309 -36.73 -36.25 20.74
N LEU A 310 -36.91 -35.98 22.03
CA LEU A 310 -37.93 -35.05 22.53
C LEU A 310 -37.55 -33.60 22.20
N LEU A 311 -36.27 -33.25 22.35
CA LEU A 311 -35.74 -31.94 22.01
C LEU A 311 -35.92 -31.63 20.50
N ASN A 312 -35.63 -32.60 19.62
CA ASN A 312 -35.89 -32.45 18.18
C ASN A 312 -37.38 -32.23 17.87
N ARG A 313 -38.30 -32.94 18.54
CA ARG A 313 -39.75 -32.72 18.36
C ARG A 313 -40.19 -31.32 18.81
N VAL A 314 -39.62 -30.79 19.89
CA VAL A 314 -39.87 -29.40 20.34
C VAL A 314 -39.33 -28.39 19.33
N LEU A 315 -38.09 -28.56 18.83
CA LEU A 315 -37.48 -27.66 17.86
C LEU A 315 -38.24 -27.62 16.52
N VAL A 316 -38.72 -28.77 16.01
CA VAL A 316 -39.57 -28.82 14.81
C VAL A 316 -40.92 -28.11 15.05
N ARG A 317 -41.50 -28.22 16.25
CA ARG A 317 -42.75 -27.52 16.62
C ARG A 317 -42.54 -26.01 16.71
N TYR A 318 -41.41 -25.56 17.25
CA TYR A 318 -41.00 -24.15 17.29
C TYR A 318 -40.81 -23.57 15.88
N LYS A 319 -40.07 -24.28 15.00
CA LYS A 319 -39.82 -23.86 13.60
C LYS A 319 -41.09 -23.79 12.74
N ARG A 320 -42.16 -24.51 13.11
CA ARG A 320 -43.50 -24.37 12.50
C ARG A 320 -44.30 -23.18 13.04
N TYR A 321 -43.98 -22.66 14.23
CA TYR A 321 -44.69 -21.55 14.85
C TYR A 321 -44.18 -20.18 14.37
N THR A 322 -42.91 -20.08 13.96
CA THR A 322 -42.28 -18.81 13.52
C THR A 322 -42.61 -18.39 12.09
N ASN A 323 -43.04 -19.30 11.22
CA ASN A 323 -43.26 -19.02 9.79
C ASN A 323 -44.73 -18.67 9.45
N GLY A 324 -45.46 -18.05 10.39
CA GLY A 324 -46.93 -18.15 10.46
C GLY A 324 -47.75 -16.86 10.61
N THR A 325 -47.37 -15.71 10.04
CA THR A 325 -48.24 -14.51 10.07
C THR A 325 -48.15 -13.64 8.79
N LYS A 326 -49.32 -13.35 8.18
CA LYS A 326 -49.49 -12.53 6.97
C LYS A 326 -50.15 -11.17 7.25
N ARG A 327 -49.90 -10.17 6.38
CA ARG A 327 -50.88 -9.15 5.93
C ARG A 327 -50.51 -8.69 4.52
N LYS A 328 -51.41 -8.28 3.60
CA LYS A 328 -52.85 -8.53 3.33
C LYS A 328 -53.07 -8.04 1.86
N ARG A 329 -54.01 -8.54 1.05
CA ARG A 329 -55.47 -8.23 1.05
C ARG A 329 -56.20 -9.11 -0.01
N LEU A 330 -57.45 -9.52 0.31
CA LEU A 330 -58.68 -9.64 -0.55
C LEU A 330 -58.60 -10.47 -1.88
N ILE A 331 -59.64 -11.15 -2.40
CA ILE A 331 -61.12 -11.03 -2.30
C ILE A 331 -61.78 -12.39 -1.88
N GLU A 332 -63.11 -12.44 -1.79
CA GLU A 332 -64.01 -13.46 -1.17
C GLU A 332 -64.40 -14.64 -2.11
N THR A 333 -64.42 -15.92 -1.64
CA THR A 333 -65.56 -16.82 -1.22
C THR A 333 -66.64 -17.20 -2.28
N PRO A 334 -67.44 -18.30 -2.17
CA PRO A 334 -67.53 -19.35 -1.12
C PRO A 334 -67.72 -20.84 -1.58
N ARG A 335 -67.74 -21.76 -0.58
CA ARG A 335 -68.57 -23.00 -0.42
C ARG A 335 -68.09 -24.43 -0.80
N GLU A 336 -68.68 -25.37 -0.04
CA GLU A 336 -68.54 -26.84 0.06
C GLU A 336 -69.27 -27.64 -1.06
N ARG A 337 -69.19 -28.98 -1.28
CA ARG A 337 -68.66 -30.17 -0.54
C ARG A 337 -68.09 -31.24 -1.55
N THR A 338 -68.11 -32.60 -1.52
CA THR A 338 -68.85 -33.66 -0.75
C THR A 338 -68.03 -34.95 -0.39
N LYS A 339 -68.20 -36.12 -1.06
CA LYS A 339 -67.78 -37.51 -0.64
C LYS A 339 -67.62 -38.55 -1.80
N GLU A 340 -66.62 -39.44 -1.66
CA GLU A 340 -66.52 -40.94 -1.77
C GLU A 340 -67.33 -41.86 -2.74
N GLU A 341 -66.61 -42.81 -3.40
CA GLU A 341 -66.76 -44.30 -3.56
C GLU A 341 -65.63 -44.79 -4.53
N GLU A 342 -64.88 -45.91 -4.44
CA GLU A 342 -65.11 -47.39 -4.37
C GLU A 342 -65.68 -48.04 -5.66
N ALA A 343 -65.26 -49.24 -6.16
CA ALA A 343 -64.11 -50.13 -5.92
C ALA A 343 -64.01 -51.26 -7.01
N ALA A 344 -63.05 -52.21 -6.86
CA ALA A 344 -63.13 -53.68 -7.15
C ALA A 344 -62.01 -54.35 -8.03
N PRO A 345 -61.69 -55.66 -7.80
CA PRO A 345 -60.42 -56.36 -8.15
C PRO A 345 -60.66 -57.53 -9.18
N PRO A 346 -59.88 -58.66 -9.34
CA PRO A 346 -58.67 -59.18 -8.65
C PRO A 346 -57.60 -59.96 -9.50
N ALA A 347 -56.63 -60.58 -8.79
CA ALA A 347 -55.94 -61.88 -9.07
C ALA A 347 -54.83 -61.98 -10.15
N ALA A 348 -53.97 -63.03 -10.25
CA ALA A 348 -53.31 -63.98 -9.30
C ALA A 348 -52.45 -65.03 -10.10
N PRO A 349 -51.65 -65.98 -9.50
CA PRO A 349 -50.88 -65.93 -8.25
C PRO A 349 -49.31 -66.13 -8.39
N PRO A 350 -48.62 -67.31 -8.34
CA PRO A 350 -47.22 -67.36 -7.79
C PRO A 350 -46.14 -68.29 -8.43
N LYS A 351 -44.83 -68.02 -8.19
CA LYS A 351 -43.84 -69.01 -7.65
C LYS A 351 -42.49 -68.41 -7.21
N GLU A 352 -41.84 -69.14 -6.28
CA GLU A 352 -40.55 -68.94 -5.59
C GLU A 352 -39.33 -68.50 -6.45
N LYS A 353 -38.22 -67.96 -5.88
CA LYS A 353 -37.65 -68.12 -4.52
C LYS A 353 -36.78 -66.91 -4.10
N SER A 354 -36.63 -66.65 -2.79
CA SER A 354 -35.96 -65.45 -2.26
C SER A 354 -34.61 -65.73 -1.56
N LYS A 355 -33.75 -64.70 -1.52
CA LYS A 355 -32.76 -64.49 -0.44
C LYS A 355 -32.51 -63.00 -0.28
N ASP A 356 -32.40 -62.55 0.97
CA ASP A 356 -32.60 -61.16 1.38
C ASP A 356 -31.31 -60.52 1.92
N ARG A 357 -31.09 -59.22 1.66
CA ARG A 357 -30.16 -58.35 2.39
C ARG A 357 -30.33 -56.84 2.10
N SER A 358 -31.21 -56.20 2.88
CA SER A 358 -31.03 -54.86 3.46
C SER A 358 -30.27 -53.80 2.63
N GLU A 359 -31.01 -52.93 1.94
CA GLU A 359 -30.50 -51.59 1.59
C GLU A 359 -30.32 -50.76 2.87
N THR A 360 -29.37 -49.82 2.84
CA THR A 360 -29.06 -48.93 3.99
C THR A 360 -29.07 -47.48 3.51
N GLU A 361 -29.57 -46.56 4.34
CA GLU A 361 -29.77 -45.15 3.99
C GLU A 361 -28.48 -44.47 3.49
N GLU A 362 -28.55 -43.78 2.34
CA GLU A 362 -27.40 -43.08 1.76
C GLU A 362 -26.92 -41.94 2.68
N GLN A 363 -25.71 -42.11 3.24
CA GLN A 363 -24.96 -41.00 3.81
C GLN A 363 -24.24 -40.24 2.70
N LEU A 364 -24.37 -38.92 2.69
CA LEU A 364 -23.85 -38.04 1.64
C LEU A 364 -22.32 -38.15 1.51
N HIS A 365 -21.85 -38.97 0.57
CA HIS A 365 -20.44 -39.27 0.40
C HIS A 365 -19.71 -38.15 -0.36
N VAL A 366 -18.85 -37.40 0.32
CA VAL A 366 -18.02 -36.36 -0.31
C VAL A 366 -16.98 -37.03 -1.22
N PRO A 367 -16.88 -36.69 -2.52
CA PRO A 367 -15.95 -37.34 -3.43
C PRO A 367 -14.48 -37.23 -2.99
N THR A 368 -13.78 -38.36 -2.92
CA THR A 368 -12.38 -38.46 -2.48
C THR A 368 -11.36 -38.02 -3.54
N ASP A 369 -11.80 -37.67 -4.76
CA ASP A 369 -10.92 -37.20 -5.85
C ASP A 369 -10.07 -35.98 -5.49
N TYR A 370 -10.57 -35.08 -4.64
CA TYR A 370 -9.85 -33.88 -4.18
C TYR A 370 -8.58 -34.18 -3.34
N LEU A 371 -8.37 -35.45 -2.94
CA LEU A 371 -7.18 -35.91 -2.23
C LEU A 371 -6.07 -36.45 -3.16
N LYS A 372 -6.30 -36.49 -4.49
CA LYS A 372 -5.26 -36.86 -5.46
C LYS A 372 -4.19 -35.75 -5.55
N PRO A 373 -2.88 -36.05 -5.59
CA PRO A 373 -1.80 -35.05 -5.59
C PRO A 373 -1.85 -34.00 -6.72
N GLN A 374 -2.59 -34.26 -7.81
CA GLN A 374 -2.81 -33.33 -8.92
C GLN A 374 -3.75 -32.16 -8.56
N HIS A 375 -4.65 -32.35 -7.60
CA HIS A 375 -5.61 -31.32 -7.16
C HIS A 375 -5.18 -30.56 -5.90
N ASP A 376 -4.12 -31.01 -5.22
CA ASP A 376 -3.64 -30.40 -3.98
C ASP A 376 -3.09 -28.97 -4.19
N ALA A 377 -3.68 -28.01 -3.49
CA ALA A 377 -3.35 -26.60 -3.61
C ALA A 377 -1.93 -26.25 -3.11
N GLN A 378 -1.43 -26.95 -2.09
CA GLN A 378 -0.08 -26.73 -1.56
C GLN A 378 0.97 -27.29 -2.53
N VAL A 379 0.73 -28.45 -3.14
CA VAL A 379 1.56 -29.03 -4.22
C VAL A 379 1.57 -28.12 -5.44
N LYS A 380 0.42 -27.56 -5.85
CA LYS A 380 0.35 -26.55 -6.93
C LYS A 380 1.20 -25.31 -6.61
N ALA A 381 1.11 -24.76 -5.40
CA ALA A 381 1.95 -23.63 -4.99
C ALA A 381 3.46 -23.97 -4.99
N LYS A 382 3.84 -25.16 -4.51
CA LYS A 382 5.23 -25.67 -4.58
C LYS A 382 5.73 -25.85 -6.02
N ASN A 383 4.88 -26.35 -6.92
CA ASN A 383 5.24 -26.51 -8.34
C ASN A 383 5.36 -25.16 -9.07
N LEU A 384 4.54 -24.15 -8.72
CA LEU A 384 4.69 -22.79 -9.24
C LEU A 384 6.02 -22.16 -8.79
N TYR A 385 6.40 -22.34 -7.52
CA TYR A 385 7.71 -21.89 -7.01
C TYR A 385 8.87 -22.58 -7.74
N ARG A 386 8.85 -23.92 -7.83
CA ARG A 386 9.85 -24.72 -8.54
C ARG A 386 10.02 -24.27 -9.99
N SER A 387 8.92 -24.05 -10.71
CA SER A 387 9.00 -23.62 -12.12
C SER A 387 9.57 -22.21 -12.26
N CYS A 388 9.28 -21.32 -11.32
CA CYS A 388 9.83 -19.96 -11.31
C CYS A 388 11.34 -19.91 -11.05
N VAL A 389 11.86 -20.73 -10.12
CA VAL A 389 13.27 -20.71 -9.68
C VAL A 389 14.21 -21.47 -10.64
N ASN A 390 13.69 -22.37 -11.48
CA ASN A 390 14.50 -23.23 -12.35
C ASN A 390 15.07 -22.49 -13.59
N SER A 391 16.06 -21.61 -13.39
CA SER A 391 16.72 -20.85 -14.48
C SER A 391 17.30 -21.74 -15.59
N GLN A 392 17.63 -23.01 -15.35
CA GLN A 392 18.09 -23.92 -16.41
C GLN A 392 16.97 -24.25 -17.42
N VAL A 393 15.78 -24.61 -16.93
CA VAL A 393 14.61 -24.84 -17.79
C VAL A 393 14.19 -23.55 -18.47
N LEU A 394 14.19 -22.43 -17.75
CA LEU A 394 13.81 -21.13 -18.30
C LEU A 394 14.76 -20.68 -19.42
N ALA A 395 16.07 -20.73 -19.21
CA ALA A 395 17.07 -20.40 -20.24
C ALA A 395 16.98 -21.33 -21.47
N LYS A 396 16.68 -22.63 -21.26
CA LYS A 396 16.45 -23.59 -22.36
C LYS A 396 15.18 -23.27 -23.18
N ARG A 397 14.14 -22.72 -22.55
CA ARG A 397 12.86 -22.36 -23.22
C ARG A 397 12.88 -20.97 -23.83
N GLY A 398 13.69 -20.05 -23.30
CA GLY A 398 13.94 -18.74 -23.87
C GLY A 398 12.68 -17.89 -24.02
N LEU A 399 12.58 -17.19 -25.16
CA LEU A 399 11.45 -16.32 -25.49
C LEU A 399 10.33 -17.03 -26.27
N GLU A 400 10.48 -18.29 -26.70
CA GLU A 400 9.51 -18.96 -27.56
C GLU A 400 8.08 -19.00 -26.99
N PRO A 401 7.85 -19.18 -25.67
CA PRO A 401 6.50 -19.09 -25.10
C PRO A 401 5.89 -17.69 -25.26
N LEU A 402 6.70 -16.65 -25.16
CA LEU A 402 6.28 -15.25 -25.30
C LEU A 402 6.09 -14.86 -26.77
N HIS A 403 6.94 -15.32 -27.70
CA HIS A 403 6.74 -15.12 -29.13
C HIS A 403 5.53 -15.88 -29.68
N THR A 404 5.22 -17.05 -29.12
CA THR A 404 4.00 -17.79 -29.46
C THR A 404 2.76 -17.00 -29.04
N LEU A 405 2.71 -16.56 -27.78
CA LEU A 405 1.62 -15.71 -27.29
C LEU A 405 1.50 -14.38 -28.06
N ILE A 406 2.61 -13.75 -28.44
CA ILE A 406 2.60 -12.52 -29.26
C ILE A 406 1.94 -12.77 -30.63
N ARG A 407 2.27 -13.88 -31.31
CA ARG A 407 1.65 -14.27 -32.58
C ARG A 407 0.15 -14.57 -32.41
N GLU A 408 -0.23 -15.28 -31.35
CA GLU A 408 -1.63 -15.57 -31.00
C GLU A 408 -2.46 -14.30 -30.73
N LEU A 409 -1.83 -13.22 -30.26
CA LEU A 409 -2.47 -11.92 -29.99
C LEU A 409 -2.52 -10.97 -31.21
N GLY A 410 -2.14 -11.43 -32.41
CA GLY A 410 -2.12 -10.61 -33.63
C GLY A 410 -0.77 -9.96 -33.95
N GLY A 411 0.32 -10.46 -33.36
CA GLY A 411 1.68 -10.02 -33.62
C GLY A 411 2.11 -8.78 -32.85
N TRP A 412 3.36 -8.36 -33.03
CA TRP A 412 3.87 -7.07 -32.49
C TRP A 412 4.61 -6.30 -33.59
N PRO A 413 4.06 -5.18 -34.11
CA PRO A 413 4.58 -4.53 -35.32
C PRO A 413 6.05 -4.05 -35.29
N VAL A 414 6.68 -3.92 -34.12
CA VAL A 414 8.14 -3.64 -33.99
C VAL A 414 9.02 -4.87 -34.24
N LEU A 415 8.47 -6.08 -34.10
CA LEU A 415 9.13 -7.36 -34.40
C LEU A 415 8.82 -7.86 -35.83
N GLU A 416 7.75 -7.33 -36.43
CA GLU A 416 7.16 -7.86 -37.66
C GLU A 416 6.99 -6.75 -38.71
N PRO A 417 7.98 -6.53 -39.60
CA PRO A 417 7.89 -5.51 -40.64
C PRO A 417 6.60 -5.63 -41.48
N GLN A 418 6.26 -6.86 -41.87
CA GLN A 418 5.06 -7.22 -42.65
C GLN A 418 3.71 -7.08 -41.91
N TRP A 419 3.69 -6.64 -40.64
CA TRP A 419 2.46 -6.44 -39.89
C TRP A 419 1.55 -5.39 -40.55
N SER A 420 0.25 -5.68 -40.64
CA SER A 420 -0.79 -4.79 -41.19
C SER A 420 -1.93 -4.57 -40.20
N ASP A 421 -2.36 -3.32 -40.19
CA ASP A 421 -3.57 -2.75 -39.60
C ASP A 421 -4.90 -3.38 -40.05
N SER A 422 -4.94 -4.01 -41.24
CA SER A 422 -6.16 -4.57 -41.87
C SER A 422 -6.97 -5.55 -41.00
N HIS A 423 -6.32 -6.19 -40.02
CA HIS A 423 -6.94 -7.11 -39.06
C HIS A 423 -6.85 -6.59 -37.60
N PHE A 424 -6.32 -5.39 -37.39
CA PHE A 424 -6.14 -4.80 -36.07
C PHE A 424 -7.44 -4.17 -35.56
N ASN A 425 -7.86 -4.58 -34.37
CA ASN A 425 -8.96 -3.96 -33.65
C ASN A 425 -8.55 -3.78 -32.18
N TRP A 426 -8.26 -2.54 -31.80
CA TRP A 426 -7.79 -2.21 -30.45
C TRP A 426 -8.80 -2.58 -29.36
N GLN A 427 -10.11 -2.54 -29.64
CA GLN A 427 -11.16 -2.88 -28.66
C GLN A 427 -11.17 -4.39 -28.38
N VAL A 428 -11.02 -5.21 -29.42
CA VAL A 428 -10.92 -6.68 -29.29
C VAL A 428 -9.61 -7.07 -28.63
N LEU A 429 -8.49 -6.42 -28.98
CA LEU A 429 -7.20 -6.66 -28.30
C LEU A 429 -7.27 -6.25 -26.82
N ALA A 430 -7.89 -5.11 -26.48
CA ALA A 430 -8.04 -4.66 -25.09
C ALA A 430 -8.88 -5.65 -24.25
N ALA A 431 -10.01 -6.14 -24.79
CA ALA A 431 -10.81 -7.18 -24.15
C ALA A 431 -10.02 -8.50 -23.99
N THR A 432 -9.21 -8.86 -24.99
CA THR A 432 -8.39 -10.09 -24.97
C THR A 432 -7.26 -10.01 -23.95
N LEU A 433 -6.53 -8.89 -23.90
CA LEU A 433 -5.48 -8.65 -22.88
C LEU A 433 -6.07 -8.55 -21.47
N ARG A 434 -7.32 -8.08 -21.34
CA ARG A 434 -8.04 -8.08 -20.06
C ARG A 434 -8.38 -9.49 -19.55
N ARG A 435 -8.53 -10.50 -20.42
CA ARG A 435 -8.63 -11.92 -20.03
C ARG A 435 -7.36 -12.41 -19.33
N TYR A 436 -6.18 -11.89 -19.71
CA TYR A 436 -4.91 -12.13 -19.02
C TYR A 436 -4.69 -11.18 -17.83
N ASN A 437 -5.76 -10.56 -17.32
CA ASN A 437 -5.76 -9.62 -16.20
C ASN A 437 -4.78 -8.46 -16.39
N ASN A 438 -4.74 -7.90 -17.61
CA ASN A 438 -3.95 -6.71 -17.96
C ASN A 438 -4.87 -5.63 -18.57
N ASP A 439 -5.23 -4.64 -17.76
CA ASP A 439 -5.99 -3.47 -18.17
C ASP A 439 -5.09 -2.48 -18.95
N ILE A 440 -5.45 -2.19 -20.20
CA ILE A 440 -4.71 -1.31 -21.11
C ILE A 440 -5.72 -0.48 -21.91
N LEU A 441 -5.52 0.85 -21.96
CA LEU A 441 -6.45 1.87 -22.47
C LEU A 441 -7.74 1.99 -21.64
N ILE A 442 -8.44 0.89 -21.41
CA ILE A 442 -9.65 0.79 -20.57
C ILE A 442 -9.34 -0.10 -19.36
N VAL A 443 -9.69 0.36 -18.15
CA VAL A 443 -9.78 -0.51 -16.97
C VAL A 443 -11.20 -1.03 -16.87
N GLN A 444 -11.35 -2.34 -16.68
CA GLN A 444 -12.63 -3.00 -16.44
C GLN A 444 -12.49 -3.96 -15.25
N TRP A 445 -13.53 -4.08 -14.42
CA TRP A 445 -13.63 -5.17 -13.45
C TRP A 445 -15.09 -5.48 -13.11
N VAL A 446 -15.31 -6.61 -12.42
CA VAL A 446 -16.59 -6.92 -11.76
C VAL A 446 -16.38 -6.94 -10.24
N GLY A 447 -17.17 -6.14 -9.54
CA GLY A 447 -17.10 -6.03 -8.09
C GLY A 447 -18.25 -5.23 -7.49
N ALA A 448 -18.27 -5.14 -6.16
CA ALA A 448 -19.36 -4.52 -5.40
C ALA A 448 -19.63 -3.06 -5.83
N ASP A 449 -20.90 -2.72 -6.07
CA ASP A 449 -21.32 -1.33 -6.27
C ASP A 449 -21.08 -0.53 -4.97
N ILE A 450 -20.44 0.63 -5.08
CA ILE A 450 -20.23 1.52 -3.92
C ILE A 450 -21.53 2.09 -3.35
N LYS A 451 -22.62 2.17 -4.14
CA LYS A 451 -23.96 2.57 -3.69
C LYS A 451 -24.81 1.41 -3.18
N ASN A 452 -24.55 0.19 -3.67
CA ASN A 452 -25.23 -1.02 -3.21
C ASN A 452 -24.24 -2.17 -3.02
N SER A 453 -23.60 -2.18 -1.86
CA SER A 453 -22.54 -3.12 -1.48
C SER A 453 -22.97 -4.59 -1.36
N GLU A 454 -24.23 -4.91 -1.60
CA GLU A 454 -24.74 -6.28 -1.73
C GLU A 454 -24.70 -6.81 -3.17
N GLU A 455 -24.63 -5.93 -4.17
CA GLU A 455 -24.66 -6.25 -5.61
C GLU A 455 -23.27 -6.11 -6.24
N ASN A 456 -22.89 -7.04 -7.11
CA ASN A 456 -21.76 -6.86 -8.02
C ASN A 456 -22.24 -6.18 -9.31
N ILE A 457 -21.40 -5.34 -9.90
CA ILE A 457 -21.67 -4.63 -11.15
C ILE A 457 -20.40 -4.56 -12.00
N VAL A 458 -20.54 -4.44 -13.32
CA VAL A 458 -19.42 -4.14 -14.23
C VAL A 458 -19.00 -2.68 -14.02
N GLN A 459 -17.69 -2.43 -13.88
CA GLN A 459 -17.14 -1.12 -13.59
C GLN A 459 -16.03 -0.75 -14.60
N PHE A 460 -15.99 0.51 -15.03
CA PHE A 460 -15.04 1.05 -16.01
C PHE A 460 -14.31 2.31 -15.52
N ASP A 461 -13.00 2.40 -15.79
CA ASP A 461 -12.17 3.54 -15.38
C ASP A 461 -10.95 3.79 -16.31
N GLN A 462 -10.25 4.90 -16.09
CA GLN A 462 -9.05 5.30 -16.84
C GLN A 462 -7.84 4.38 -16.59
N THR A 463 -7.01 4.13 -17.61
CA THR A 463 -5.83 3.25 -17.49
C THR A 463 -4.73 3.83 -16.60
N GLY A 464 -4.01 2.93 -15.91
CA GLY A 464 -2.70 3.26 -15.35
C GLY A 464 -1.64 3.42 -16.45
N LEU A 465 -0.59 4.19 -16.17
CA LEU A 465 0.51 4.52 -17.09
C LEU A 465 1.75 3.64 -16.85
N GLY A 466 2.72 3.69 -17.77
CA GLY A 466 3.98 2.95 -17.71
C GLY A 466 5.02 3.48 -16.73
N LEU A 467 4.93 4.77 -16.40
CA LEU A 467 5.58 5.42 -15.26
C LEU A 467 4.54 5.67 -14.14
N PRO A 468 4.95 5.87 -12.87
CA PRO A 468 4.05 5.74 -11.72
C PRO A 468 2.85 6.70 -11.68
N THR A 469 2.99 7.90 -12.24
CA THR A 469 1.91 8.90 -12.33
C THR A 469 2.00 9.68 -13.65
N ARG A 470 0.99 10.50 -13.98
CA ARG A 470 1.00 11.34 -15.19
C ARG A 470 2.03 12.47 -15.14
N GLU A 471 2.38 12.94 -13.95
CA GLU A 471 3.37 13.99 -13.69
C GLU A 471 4.78 13.59 -14.16
N TYR A 472 5.07 12.29 -14.22
CA TYR A 472 6.31 11.77 -14.80
C TYR A 472 6.44 12.05 -16.31
N PHE A 473 5.32 12.18 -17.02
CA PHE A 473 5.26 12.54 -18.44
C PHE A 473 5.11 14.04 -18.67
N LEU A 474 4.32 14.72 -17.82
CA LEU A 474 3.91 16.10 -18.06
C LEU A 474 4.82 17.18 -17.44
N GLN A 475 5.70 16.84 -16.49
CA GLN A 475 6.59 17.81 -15.85
C GLN A 475 8.01 17.79 -16.46
N PRO A 476 8.54 18.91 -16.97
CA PRO A 476 9.90 18.97 -17.56
C PRO A 476 11.03 18.49 -16.64
N SER A 477 10.88 18.63 -15.31
CA SER A 477 11.84 18.12 -14.32
C SER A 477 12.00 16.60 -14.32
N ASN A 478 11.06 15.86 -14.93
CA ASN A 478 11.03 14.41 -14.94
C ASN A 478 11.60 13.80 -16.24
N THR A 479 12.12 14.62 -17.16
CA THR A 479 12.76 14.20 -18.43
C THR A 479 13.78 13.06 -18.27
N LYS A 480 14.55 13.03 -17.17
CA LYS A 480 15.51 11.94 -16.90
C LYS A 480 14.83 10.56 -16.74
N TYR A 481 13.61 10.53 -16.19
CA TYR A 481 12.82 9.30 -16.03
C TYR A 481 12.18 8.87 -17.35
N LEU A 482 11.75 9.83 -18.18
CA LEU A 482 11.26 9.56 -19.54
C LEU A 482 12.36 8.98 -20.42
N GLN A 483 13.57 9.55 -20.39
CA GLN A 483 14.73 8.98 -21.11
C GLN A 483 15.12 7.58 -20.61
N ALA A 484 15.06 7.34 -19.30
CA ALA A 484 15.28 5.99 -18.75
C ALA A 484 14.20 4.99 -19.20
N TYR A 485 12.93 5.44 -19.29
CA TYR A 485 11.81 4.64 -19.74
C TYR A 485 11.84 4.34 -21.24
N GLN A 486 12.17 5.34 -22.06
CA GLN A 486 12.43 5.25 -23.50
C GLN A 486 13.52 4.21 -23.81
N ARG A 487 14.67 4.27 -23.11
CA ARG A 487 15.75 3.28 -23.22
C ARG A 487 15.27 1.88 -22.81
N TYR A 488 14.53 1.79 -21.70
CA TYR A 488 13.93 0.54 -21.24
C TYR A 488 12.97 -0.09 -22.27
N MET A 489 12.17 0.71 -22.99
CA MET A 489 11.39 0.20 -24.13
C MET A 489 12.29 -0.33 -25.24
N ALA A 490 13.24 0.49 -25.71
CA ALA A 490 14.11 0.18 -26.86
C ALA A 490 14.97 -1.08 -26.61
N GLU A 491 15.58 -1.20 -25.43
CA GLU A 491 16.43 -2.35 -25.12
C GLU A 491 15.62 -3.65 -24.95
N VAL A 492 14.40 -3.60 -24.39
CA VAL A 492 13.51 -4.77 -24.34
C VAL A 492 13.06 -5.16 -25.75
N MET A 493 12.60 -4.21 -26.58
CA MET A 493 12.20 -4.49 -27.97
C MET A 493 13.36 -5.07 -28.79
N HIS A 494 14.58 -4.55 -28.62
CA HIS A 494 15.76 -5.06 -29.28
C HIS A 494 16.14 -6.49 -28.81
N LYS A 495 16.13 -6.78 -27.50
CA LYS A 495 16.34 -8.15 -26.99
C LYS A 495 15.18 -9.12 -27.31
N MET A 496 14.02 -8.61 -27.69
CA MET A 496 12.91 -9.35 -28.29
C MET A 496 13.06 -9.55 -29.81
N GLY A 497 14.12 -9.05 -30.45
CA GLY A 497 14.44 -9.30 -31.86
C GLY A 497 14.21 -8.13 -32.82
N ALA A 498 13.74 -6.96 -32.35
CA ALA A 498 13.65 -5.78 -33.20
C ALA A 498 15.05 -5.28 -33.64
N SER A 499 15.13 -4.62 -34.80
CA SER A 499 16.31 -3.86 -35.18
C SER A 499 16.58 -2.76 -34.15
N LYS A 500 17.84 -2.42 -33.87
CA LYS A 500 18.16 -1.36 -32.89
C LYS A 500 17.61 0.01 -33.31
N ALA A 501 17.52 0.27 -34.63
CA ALA A 501 16.95 1.49 -35.18
C ALA A 501 15.42 1.54 -34.97
N ASP A 502 14.70 0.46 -35.31
CA ASP A 502 13.25 0.38 -35.12
C ASP A 502 12.85 0.38 -33.65
N ALA A 503 13.59 -0.34 -32.81
CA ALA A 503 13.38 -0.35 -31.37
C ALA A 503 13.54 1.06 -30.76
N GLN A 504 14.55 1.83 -31.21
CA GLN A 504 14.72 3.20 -30.74
C GLN A 504 13.65 4.14 -31.31
N ARG A 505 13.31 4.03 -32.59
CA ARG A 505 12.27 4.83 -33.24
C ARG A 505 10.90 4.61 -32.59
N VAL A 506 10.47 3.36 -32.47
CA VAL A 506 9.19 3.00 -31.82
C VAL A 506 9.20 3.39 -30.34
N ALA A 507 10.32 3.28 -29.62
CA ALA A 507 10.39 3.77 -28.24
C ALA A 507 10.14 5.29 -28.12
N ASN A 508 10.51 6.08 -29.13
CA ASN A 508 10.19 7.51 -29.17
C ASN A 508 8.68 7.72 -29.40
N GLU A 509 8.12 7.06 -30.42
CA GLU A 509 6.70 7.10 -30.77
C GLU A 509 5.81 6.73 -29.57
N LEU A 510 6.16 5.66 -28.86
CA LEU A 510 5.42 5.18 -27.69
C LEU A 510 5.51 6.13 -26.47
N VAL A 511 6.63 6.84 -26.27
CA VAL A 511 6.74 7.84 -25.20
C VAL A 511 5.95 9.10 -25.55
N VAL A 512 5.89 9.52 -26.81
CA VAL A 512 5.02 10.62 -27.26
C VAL A 512 3.55 10.26 -27.05
N PHE A 513 3.12 9.09 -27.53
CA PHE A 513 1.75 8.61 -27.37
C PHE A 513 1.34 8.45 -25.90
N GLU A 514 2.18 7.84 -25.05
CA GLU A 514 1.86 7.71 -23.62
C GLU A 514 1.90 9.07 -22.88
N THR A 515 2.62 10.07 -23.39
CA THR A 515 2.55 11.46 -22.90
C THR A 515 1.23 12.14 -23.27
N GLN A 516 0.72 11.94 -24.49
CA GLN A 516 -0.62 12.41 -24.87
C GLN A 516 -1.72 11.73 -24.03
N LEU A 517 -1.58 10.42 -23.80
CA LEU A 517 -2.47 9.63 -22.94
C LEU A 517 -2.43 10.11 -21.48
N ALA A 518 -1.24 10.43 -20.96
CA ALA A 518 -1.07 11.08 -19.66
C ALA A 518 -1.73 12.47 -19.62
N GLY A 519 -1.76 13.20 -20.75
CA GLY A 519 -2.46 14.47 -20.93
C GLY A 519 -3.99 14.38 -20.75
N ILE A 520 -4.63 13.30 -21.23
CA ILE A 520 -6.09 13.11 -21.11
C ILE A 520 -6.53 12.41 -19.82
N THR A 521 -5.63 11.67 -19.17
CA THR A 521 -5.85 11.00 -17.88
C THR A 521 -6.14 12.02 -16.77
N ALA A 522 -7.23 11.87 -16.01
CA ALA A 522 -7.56 12.84 -14.96
C ALA A 522 -6.62 12.70 -13.74
N PRO A 523 -6.17 13.82 -13.12
CA PRO A 523 -5.22 13.83 -12.01
C PRO A 523 -5.88 13.35 -10.69
N ALA A 524 -5.05 12.94 -9.72
CA ALA A 524 -5.51 12.28 -8.50
C ALA A 524 -6.44 13.15 -7.65
N GLU A 525 -6.16 14.46 -7.56
CA GLU A 525 -6.89 15.45 -6.77
C GLU A 525 -8.33 15.60 -7.26
N GLN A 526 -8.52 15.68 -8.58
CA GLN A 526 -9.85 15.76 -9.20
C GLN A 526 -10.67 14.47 -8.99
N ARG A 527 -10.00 13.36 -8.66
CA ARG A 527 -10.59 12.03 -8.47
C ARG A 527 -10.89 11.67 -7.01
N LEU A 528 -10.56 12.54 -6.04
CA LEU A 528 -10.86 12.32 -4.62
C LEU A 528 -12.37 12.21 -4.35
N ASN A 529 -13.22 12.96 -5.08
CA ASN A 529 -14.67 12.92 -4.93
C ASN A 529 -15.31 11.81 -5.79
N VAL A 530 -15.24 10.57 -5.30
CA VAL A 530 -15.79 9.37 -5.97
C VAL A 530 -17.29 9.52 -6.29
N THR A 531 -18.06 10.20 -5.45
CA THR A 531 -19.50 10.47 -5.67
C THR A 531 -19.75 11.34 -6.92
N LYS A 532 -18.82 12.24 -7.26
CA LYS A 532 -18.86 13.03 -8.50
C LYS A 532 -18.47 12.19 -9.72
N LEU A 533 -17.47 11.30 -9.59
CA LEU A 533 -17.01 10.42 -10.66
C LEU A 533 -18.09 9.40 -11.07
N TYR A 534 -18.67 8.71 -10.08
CA TYR A 534 -19.62 7.62 -10.27
C TYR A 534 -20.79 8.01 -11.21
N LYS A 535 -20.93 7.28 -12.32
CA LYS A 535 -22.12 7.24 -13.17
C LYS A 535 -22.57 5.79 -13.29
N ARG A 536 -23.77 5.46 -12.78
CA ARG A 536 -24.47 4.19 -13.07
C ARG A 536 -25.49 4.47 -14.17
N MET A 537 -25.46 3.66 -15.23
CA MET A 537 -26.29 3.78 -16.43
C MET A 537 -26.41 2.43 -17.12
N THR A 538 -27.34 2.26 -18.06
CA THR A 538 -27.38 1.06 -18.92
C THR A 538 -26.24 1.08 -19.96
N LEU A 539 -25.88 -0.09 -20.50
CA LEU A 539 -24.94 -0.18 -21.62
C LEU A 539 -25.40 0.63 -22.85
N ASP A 540 -26.71 0.73 -23.08
CA ASP A 540 -27.24 1.54 -24.19
C ASP A 540 -27.08 3.05 -23.94
N GLN A 541 -27.28 3.51 -22.71
CA GLN A 541 -26.96 4.89 -22.31
C GLN A 541 -25.45 5.18 -22.39
N LEU A 542 -24.60 4.19 -22.06
CA LEU A 542 -23.15 4.33 -22.23
C LEU A 542 -22.75 4.38 -23.72
N GLN A 543 -23.47 3.65 -24.58
CA GLN A 543 -23.33 3.69 -26.04
C GLN A 543 -23.82 5.02 -26.64
N GLU A 544 -24.77 5.71 -26.02
CA GLU A 544 -25.16 7.08 -26.40
C GLU A 544 -24.11 8.13 -25.98
N VAL A 545 -23.44 7.92 -24.84
CA VAL A 545 -22.48 8.87 -24.25
C VAL A 545 -21.05 8.71 -24.81
N VAL A 546 -20.65 7.49 -25.18
CA VAL A 546 -19.36 7.19 -25.84
C VAL A 546 -19.63 6.17 -26.98
N PRO A 547 -20.03 6.63 -28.18
CA PRO A 547 -20.59 5.77 -29.23
C PRO A 547 -19.58 4.90 -29.97
N ASP A 548 -18.31 5.26 -29.97
CA ASP A 548 -17.29 4.67 -30.85
C ASP A 548 -16.67 3.41 -30.22
N ILE A 549 -16.73 3.32 -28.88
CA ILE A 549 -16.39 2.10 -28.13
C ILE A 549 -17.61 1.17 -28.17
N LYS A 550 -17.45 -0.03 -28.73
CA LYS A 550 -18.54 -1.00 -28.90
C LYS A 550 -18.73 -1.82 -27.61
N TRP A 551 -19.22 -1.16 -26.56
CA TRP A 551 -19.23 -1.68 -25.18
C TRP A 551 -19.80 -3.09 -25.03
N ARG A 552 -20.91 -3.39 -25.71
CA ARG A 552 -21.50 -4.74 -25.70
C ARG A 552 -20.54 -5.79 -26.28
N ALA A 553 -19.88 -5.49 -27.40
CA ALA A 553 -18.93 -6.40 -28.05
C ALA A 553 -17.66 -6.60 -27.22
N TYR A 554 -17.12 -5.52 -26.63
CA TYR A 554 -15.99 -5.58 -25.69
C TYR A 554 -16.26 -6.55 -24.53
N LEU A 555 -17.45 -6.45 -23.90
CA LEU A 555 -17.84 -7.34 -22.81
C LEU A 555 -18.11 -8.78 -23.27
N GLN A 556 -18.70 -8.98 -24.46
CA GLN A 556 -18.90 -10.32 -25.05
C GLN A 556 -17.56 -11.04 -25.29
N SER A 557 -16.55 -10.35 -25.83
CA SER A 557 -15.20 -10.91 -26.02
C SER A 557 -14.49 -11.28 -24.71
N LEU A 558 -14.79 -10.57 -23.61
CA LEU A 558 -14.21 -10.80 -22.29
C LEU A 558 -14.91 -11.93 -21.52
N GLN A 559 -16.25 -12.01 -21.58
CA GLN A 559 -17.05 -12.79 -20.64
C GLN A 559 -17.67 -14.08 -21.21
N GLU A 560 -17.51 -14.38 -22.50
CA GLU A 560 -18.01 -15.62 -23.14
C GLU A 560 -19.53 -15.86 -22.98
N ARG A 561 -20.31 -14.77 -22.89
CA ARG A 561 -21.78 -14.78 -22.71
C ARG A 561 -22.47 -13.74 -23.59
N GLU A 562 -23.80 -13.83 -23.68
CA GLU A 562 -24.63 -12.74 -24.18
C GLU A 562 -24.64 -11.55 -23.19
N VAL A 563 -24.62 -10.33 -23.75
CA VAL A 563 -24.59 -9.06 -23.01
C VAL A 563 -25.70 -8.17 -23.55
N LEU A 564 -26.65 -7.81 -22.69
CA LEU A 564 -27.87 -7.08 -23.04
C LEU A 564 -27.66 -5.57 -22.91
N GLY A 565 -28.28 -4.78 -23.79
CA GLY A 565 -28.19 -3.31 -23.73
C GLY A 565 -28.80 -2.67 -22.49
N SER A 566 -29.75 -3.36 -21.86
CA SER A 566 -30.38 -3.00 -20.58
C SER A 566 -29.52 -3.33 -19.35
N GLU A 567 -28.35 -3.92 -19.51
CA GLU A 567 -27.45 -4.23 -18.39
C GLU A 567 -26.86 -2.96 -17.79
N GLU A 568 -26.90 -2.83 -16.46
CA GLU A 568 -26.36 -1.67 -15.76
C GLU A 568 -24.85 -1.80 -15.52
N VAL A 569 -24.14 -0.69 -15.74
CA VAL A 569 -22.69 -0.56 -15.52
C VAL A 569 -22.36 0.72 -14.76
N VAL A 570 -21.20 0.75 -14.11
CA VAL A 570 -20.63 1.95 -13.52
C VAL A 570 -19.44 2.43 -14.33
N ILE A 571 -19.36 3.71 -14.64
CA ILE A 571 -18.19 4.35 -15.24
C ILE A 571 -17.74 5.54 -14.38
N TYR A 572 -16.44 5.62 -14.11
CA TYR A 572 -15.82 6.69 -13.31
C TYR A 572 -15.12 7.76 -14.16
N ALA A 573 -14.89 7.49 -15.45
CA ALA A 573 -13.98 8.27 -16.30
C ALA A 573 -14.55 8.56 -17.71
N VAL A 574 -15.82 8.96 -17.80
CA VAL A 574 -16.50 9.25 -19.09
C VAL A 574 -15.70 10.19 -19.99
N GLU A 575 -15.26 11.35 -19.47
CA GLU A 575 -14.52 12.36 -20.23
C GLU A 575 -13.18 11.84 -20.77
N TYR A 576 -12.52 10.95 -20.03
CA TYR A 576 -11.32 10.26 -20.48
C TYR A 576 -11.63 9.29 -21.62
N MET A 577 -12.74 8.53 -21.57
CA MET A 577 -13.11 7.61 -22.65
C MET A 577 -13.42 8.34 -23.96
N SER A 578 -14.13 9.47 -23.92
CA SER A 578 -14.35 10.30 -25.10
C SER A 578 -13.02 10.84 -25.67
N LYS A 579 -12.13 11.35 -24.82
CA LYS A 579 -10.81 11.84 -25.26
C LYS A 579 -9.88 10.73 -25.75
N LEU A 580 -10.03 9.52 -25.21
CA LEU A 580 -9.27 8.33 -25.59
C LEU A 580 -9.61 7.89 -27.01
N VAL A 581 -10.89 7.90 -27.40
CA VAL A 581 -11.31 7.60 -28.79
C VAL A 581 -10.61 8.56 -29.76
N ASN A 582 -10.78 9.87 -29.58
CA ASN A 582 -10.18 10.88 -30.46
C ASN A 582 -8.65 10.70 -30.57
N LEU A 583 -7.96 10.49 -29.45
CA LEU A 583 -6.51 10.25 -29.44
C LEU A 583 -6.11 8.97 -30.20
N LEU A 584 -6.94 7.92 -30.17
CA LEU A 584 -6.72 6.67 -30.91
C LEU A 584 -7.04 6.79 -32.41
N GLU A 585 -7.91 7.71 -32.81
CA GLU A 585 -8.22 8.03 -34.21
C GLU A 585 -7.18 8.98 -34.83
N GLU A 586 -6.63 9.90 -34.04
CA GLU A 586 -5.52 10.78 -34.42
C GLU A 586 -4.15 10.07 -34.45
N THR A 587 -4.04 8.87 -33.88
CA THR A 587 -2.78 8.09 -33.79
C THR A 587 -2.73 6.97 -34.83
N ASP A 588 -1.56 6.80 -35.45
CA ASP A 588 -1.29 5.68 -36.36
C ASP A 588 -1.60 4.30 -35.71
N PRO A 589 -2.35 3.40 -36.37
CA PRO A 589 -2.73 2.09 -35.81
C PRO A 589 -1.55 1.19 -35.42
N ARG A 590 -0.40 1.31 -36.09
CA ARG A 590 0.83 0.58 -35.75
C ARG A 590 1.42 1.08 -34.45
N THR A 591 1.38 2.38 -34.18
CA THR A 591 1.77 2.97 -32.88
C THR A 591 0.84 2.50 -31.76
N VAL A 592 -0.48 2.48 -31.98
CA VAL A 592 -1.45 1.94 -31.00
C VAL A 592 -1.20 0.45 -30.71
N ALA A 593 -1.02 -0.38 -31.76
CA ALA A 593 -0.72 -1.80 -31.61
C ALA A 593 0.62 -2.03 -30.87
N ASN A 594 1.67 -1.28 -31.23
CA ASN A 594 2.95 -1.32 -30.54
C ASN A 594 2.83 -0.93 -29.06
N TYR A 595 1.99 0.07 -28.73
CA TYR A 595 1.75 0.50 -27.36
C TYR A 595 1.08 -0.59 -26.52
N MET A 596 0.00 -1.18 -27.03
CA MET A 596 -0.74 -2.23 -26.33
C MET A 596 0.14 -3.46 -26.08
N MET A 597 0.88 -3.90 -27.10
CA MET A 597 1.79 -5.03 -26.98
C MET A 597 2.99 -4.72 -26.07
N TRP A 598 3.55 -3.51 -26.12
CA TRP A 598 4.57 -3.06 -25.16
C TRP A 598 4.06 -3.14 -23.71
N ARG A 599 2.90 -2.53 -23.44
CA ARG A 599 2.28 -2.48 -22.11
C ARG A 599 1.99 -3.89 -21.55
N PHE A 600 1.62 -4.84 -22.41
CA PHE A 600 1.49 -6.25 -22.04
C PHE A 600 2.86 -6.91 -21.80
N VAL A 601 3.78 -6.87 -22.78
CA VAL A 601 5.09 -7.54 -22.76
C VAL A 601 5.94 -7.08 -21.58
N ARG A 602 5.92 -5.79 -21.22
CA ARG A 602 6.56 -5.22 -20.02
C ARG A 602 6.24 -5.99 -18.73
N HIS A 603 5.04 -6.56 -18.62
CA HIS A 603 4.65 -7.40 -17.48
C HIS A 603 5.08 -8.86 -17.68
N ARG A 604 5.04 -9.40 -18.90
CA ARG A 604 5.32 -10.81 -19.23
C ARG A 604 6.82 -11.16 -19.24
N ILE A 605 7.73 -10.22 -19.49
CA ILE A 605 9.20 -10.45 -19.39
C ILE A 605 9.71 -10.76 -17.97
N ASN A 606 8.84 -10.75 -16.96
CA ASN A 606 9.15 -11.22 -15.61
C ASN A 606 8.90 -12.73 -15.43
N ASN A 607 8.38 -13.41 -16.46
CA ASN A 607 7.99 -14.83 -16.42
C ASN A 607 8.81 -15.70 -17.40
N VAL A 608 9.94 -15.20 -17.89
CA VAL A 608 10.91 -15.89 -18.75
C VAL A 608 12.28 -16.00 -18.05
N ASP A 609 13.36 -16.26 -18.79
CA ASP A 609 14.74 -16.26 -18.28
C ASP A 609 15.27 -14.87 -17.90
N ASP A 610 16.47 -14.85 -17.35
CA ASP A 610 17.10 -13.69 -16.70
C ASP A 610 17.63 -12.62 -17.71
N ARG A 611 17.49 -12.79 -19.04
CA ARG A 611 18.09 -11.90 -20.06
C ARG A 611 17.69 -10.43 -20.05
N PHE A 612 16.64 -10.07 -19.31
CA PHE A 612 16.15 -8.69 -19.16
C PHE A 612 16.50 -8.08 -17.80
N ASP A 613 17.14 -8.82 -16.90
CA ASP A 613 17.38 -8.35 -15.53
C ASP A 613 18.33 -7.16 -15.48
N ASP A 614 19.28 -7.07 -16.42
CA ASP A 614 20.13 -5.90 -16.65
C ASP A 614 19.32 -4.66 -17.09
N ILE A 615 18.46 -4.80 -18.11
CA ILE A 615 17.63 -3.70 -18.64
C ILE A 615 16.63 -3.20 -17.57
N LYS A 616 15.96 -4.14 -16.90
CA LYS A 616 15.09 -3.85 -15.75
C LYS A 616 15.88 -3.14 -14.64
N GLN A 617 17.11 -3.57 -14.36
CA GLN A 617 17.91 -3.00 -13.28
C GLN A 617 18.37 -1.58 -13.55
N HIS A 618 18.80 -1.23 -14.77
CA HIS A 618 19.11 0.16 -15.13
C HIS A 618 17.88 1.08 -14.97
N PHE A 619 16.70 0.61 -15.38
CA PHE A 619 15.44 1.35 -15.20
C PHE A 619 15.04 1.50 -13.73
N TYR A 620 15.11 0.43 -12.94
CA TYR A 620 14.78 0.46 -11.51
C TYR A 620 15.81 1.25 -10.68
N HIS A 621 17.09 1.26 -11.06
CA HIS A 621 18.09 2.16 -10.49
C HIS A 621 17.71 3.62 -10.77
N ALA A 622 17.38 3.98 -12.00
CA ALA A 622 16.98 5.35 -12.36
C ALA A 622 15.71 5.83 -11.63
N LEU A 623 14.75 4.94 -11.35
CA LEU A 623 13.46 5.27 -10.74
C LEU A 623 13.41 5.14 -9.19
N PHE A 624 14.29 4.33 -8.59
CA PHE A 624 14.26 4.00 -7.15
C PHE A 624 15.65 3.96 -6.47
N GLY A 625 16.75 4.24 -7.18
CA GLY A 625 18.11 4.23 -6.64
C GLY A 625 18.66 2.83 -6.28
N ARG A 626 17.91 1.76 -6.56
CA ARG A 626 18.28 0.38 -6.25
C ARG A 626 19.55 -0.01 -7.00
N GLU A 627 20.59 -0.47 -6.30
CA GLU A 627 21.92 -0.79 -6.87
C GLU A 627 21.98 -2.14 -7.59
N GLU A 628 21.34 -3.18 -7.03
CA GLU A 628 21.39 -4.56 -7.55
C GLU A 628 19.99 -5.15 -7.79
N SER A 629 19.88 -6.22 -8.59
CA SER A 629 18.62 -6.93 -8.78
C SER A 629 18.30 -7.86 -7.59
N PRO A 630 17.04 -7.95 -7.14
CA PRO A 630 16.64 -8.91 -6.12
C PRO A 630 16.82 -10.34 -6.62
N GLN A 631 17.33 -11.22 -5.76
CA GLN A 631 17.60 -12.61 -6.11
C GLN A 631 16.32 -13.32 -6.58
N ARG A 632 16.42 -14.13 -7.66
CA ARG A 632 15.26 -14.73 -8.35
C ARG A 632 14.28 -15.45 -7.41
N TRP A 633 14.76 -16.10 -6.35
CA TRP A 633 13.90 -16.74 -5.36
C TRP A 633 12.95 -15.76 -4.65
N LYS A 634 13.39 -14.54 -4.29
CA LYS A 634 12.52 -13.50 -3.68
C LYS A 634 11.37 -13.14 -4.62
N VAL A 635 11.69 -12.91 -5.89
CA VAL A 635 10.70 -12.64 -6.95
C VAL A 635 9.71 -13.81 -7.04
N CYS A 636 10.19 -15.06 -6.98
CA CYS A 636 9.35 -16.24 -7.00
C CYS A 636 8.45 -16.39 -5.76
N ILE A 637 8.91 -16.04 -4.55
CA ILE A 637 8.05 -16.01 -3.35
C ILE A 637 6.93 -14.98 -3.52
N ALA A 638 7.28 -13.75 -3.89
CA ALA A 638 6.28 -12.69 -4.11
C ALA A 638 5.25 -13.09 -5.18
N GLN A 639 5.69 -13.69 -6.29
CA GLN A 639 4.80 -14.18 -7.35
C GLN A 639 3.90 -15.34 -6.88
N VAL A 640 4.44 -16.32 -6.14
CA VAL A 640 3.66 -17.47 -5.65
C VAL A 640 2.66 -17.05 -4.57
N ASN A 641 3.03 -16.12 -3.68
CA ASN A 641 2.14 -15.58 -2.64
C ASN A 641 1.04 -14.67 -3.24
N THR A 642 1.35 -13.92 -4.31
CA THR A 642 0.35 -13.13 -5.05
C THR A 642 -0.67 -14.05 -5.75
N ASN A 643 -0.20 -15.08 -6.45
CA ASN A 643 -1.04 -15.94 -7.30
C ASN A 643 -1.75 -17.06 -6.52
N MET A 644 -1.15 -17.59 -5.44
CA MET A 644 -1.65 -18.74 -4.68
C MET A 644 -1.61 -18.51 -3.16
N GLY A 645 -1.72 -17.26 -2.70
CA GLY A 645 -1.53 -16.86 -1.30
C GLY A 645 -2.40 -17.55 -0.24
N MET A 646 -3.55 -18.13 -0.60
CA MET A 646 -4.34 -18.92 0.37
C MET A 646 -3.74 -20.32 0.59
N ALA A 647 -3.08 -20.90 -0.42
CA ALA A 647 -2.34 -22.16 -0.28
C ALA A 647 -1.00 -21.96 0.44
N VAL A 648 -0.30 -20.86 0.13
CA VAL A 648 0.90 -20.42 0.88
C VAL A 648 0.54 -20.12 2.33
N GLY A 649 -0.54 -19.36 2.55
CA GLY A 649 -1.10 -19.04 3.87
C GLY A 649 -1.52 -20.28 4.65
N SER A 650 -2.06 -21.32 4.00
CA SER A 650 -2.39 -22.61 4.62
C SER A 650 -1.13 -23.27 5.21
N MET A 651 -0.05 -23.38 4.43
CA MET A 651 1.24 -23.93 4.90
C MET A 651 1.87 -23.08 6.02
N PHE A 652 1.75 -21.76 5.93
CA PHE A 652 2.28 -20.82 6.91
C PHE A 652 1.53 -20.92 8.26
N VAL A 653 0.22 -20.70 8.24
CA VAL A 653 -0.64 -20.70 9.44
C VAL A 653 -0.56 -22.04 10.16
N SER A 654 -0.65 -23.16 9.43
CA SER A 654 -0.65 -24.51 10.02
C SER A 654 0.66 -24.89 10.74
N ARG A 655 1.72 -24.10 10.56
CA ARG A 655 3.04 -24.34 11.16
C ARG A 655 3.46 -23.25 12.16
N TYR A 656 3.03 -22.01 11.95
CA TYR A 656 3.67 -20.83 12.54
C TYR A 656 2.73 -19.86 13.26
N PHE A 657 1.40 -20.06 13.21
CA PHE A 657 0.45 -19.09 13.78
C PHE A 657 -0.42 -19.70 14.88
N ASP A 658 -0.20 -19.28 16.12
CA ASP A 658 -0.93 -19.79 17.28
C ASP A 658 -2.35 -19.19 17.43
N ASN A 659 -3.28 -19.99 17.95
CA ASN A 659 -4.69 -19.60 18.08
C ASN A 659 -4.98 -18.68 19.29
N ASN A 660 -4.06 -18.55 20.25
CA ASN A 660 -4.20 -17.57 21.33
C ASN A 660 -3.92 -16.15 20.81
N SER A 661 -2.96 -15.99 19.91
CA SER A 661 -2.68 -14.73 19.22
C SER A 661 -3.87 -14.23 18.39
N LYS A 662 -4.68 -15.13 17.81
CA LYS A 662 -5.98 -14.80 17.20
C LYS A 662 -7.00 -14.28 18.23
N ARG A 663 -7.01 -14.82 19.46
CA ARG A 663 -7.93 -14.44 20.56
C ARG A 663 -7.51 -13.13 21.26
N ASP A 664 -6.23 -12.95 21.56
CA ASP A 664 -5.69 -11.74 22.20
C ASP A 664 -5.88 -10.52 21.29
N THR A 665 -5.58 -10.66 19.98
CA THR A 665 -5.83 -9.61 18.98
C THR A 665 -7.33 -9.29 18.87
N LEU A 666 -8.21 -10.29 18.94
CA LEU A 666 -9.66 -10.08 18.92
C LEU A 666 -10.16 -9.32 20.16
N ARG A 667 -9.67 -9.68 21.36
CA ARG A 667 -9.99 -8.94 22.61
C ARG A 667 -9.53 -7.49 22.51
N MET A 668 -8.26 -7.27 22.15
CA MET A 668 -7.69 -5.94 21.95
C MET A 668 -8.49 -5.11 20.93
N THR A 669 -8.99 -5.73 19.86
CA THR A 669 -9.84 -5.06 18.88
C THR A 669 -11.16 -4.58 19.48
N HIS A 670 -11.80 -5.37 20.35
CA HIS A 670 -13.00 -4.93 21.07
C HIS A 670 -12.70 -3.84 22.12
N ASP A 671 -11.53 -3.88 22.76
CA ASP A 671 -11.07 -2.84 23.69
C ASP A 671 -10.86 -1.50 22.95
N LEU A 672 -10.31 -1.51 21.72
CA LEU A 672 -10.20 -0.30 20.88
C LEU A 672 -11.55 0.16 20.31
N GLN A 673 -12.45 -0.74 19.92
CA GLN A 673 -13.83 -0.36 19.57
C GLN A 673 -14.53 0.33 20.75
N GLN A 674 -14.25 -0.09 21.99
CA GLN A 674 -14.75 0.58 23.18
C GLN A 674 -14.10 1.95 23.39
N ALA A 675 -12.78 2.07 23.23
CA ALA A 675 -12.07 3.34 23.33
C ALA A 675 -12.59 4.37 22.30
N PHE A 676 -12.87 3.95 21.06
CA PHE A 676 -13.48 4.84 20.05
C PHE A 676 -14.93 5.24 20.40
N ARG A 677 -15.76 4.31 20.91
CA ARG A 677 -17.10 4.66 21.43
C ARG A 677 -17.05 5.67 22.57
N ASP A 678 -16.07 5.55 23.46
CA ASP A 678 -15.91 6.50 24.57
C ASP A 678 -15.35 7.86 24.11
N ILE A 679 -14.49 7.87 23.07
CA ILE A 679 -14.09 9.08 22.34
C ILE A 679 -15.31 9.78 21.71
N LEU A 680 -16.14 9.07 20.93
CA LEU A 680 -17.32 9.62 20.22
C LEU A 680 -18.27 10.41 21.13
N LYS A 681 -18.46 9.94 22.38
CA LYS A 681 -19.29 10.63 23.37
C LYS A 681 -18.75 12.02 23.70
N THR A 682 -17.43 12.10 23.90
CA THR A 682 -16.70 13.34 24.25
C THR A 682 -16.44 14.27 23.07
N THR A 683 -16.63 13.81 21.83
CA THR A 683 -16.47 14.64 20.62
C THR A 683 -17.40 15.86 20.64
N ASP A 684 -16.84 17.06 20.51
CA ASP A 684 -17.56 18.33 20.64
C ASP A 684 -18.24 18.79 19.34
N TRP A 685 -17.70 18.37 18.19
CA TRP A 685 -18.09 18.84 16.86
C TRP A 685 -19.13 17.97 16.14
N LEU A 686 -19.51 16.84 16.74
CA LEU A 686 -20.58 15.97 16.25
C LEU A 686 -21.88 16.23 17.02
N ASP A 687 -22.99 16.34 16.30
CA ASP A 687 -24.32 16.23 16.88
C ASP A 687 -24.64 14.79 17.30
N ASP A 688 -25.56 14.64 18.27
CA ASP A 688 -25.86 13.34 18.88
C ASP A 688 -26.45 12.32 17.89
N THR A 689 -27.15 12.78 16.85
CA THR A 689 -27.62 11.90 15.76
C THR A 689 -26.45 11.32 14.97
N THR A 690 -25.47 12.14 14.61
CA THR A 690 -24.27 11.69 13.89
C THR A 690 -23.37 10.83 14.78
N LYS A 691 -23.28 11.13 16.10
CA LYS A 691 -22.62 10.25 17.09
C LYS A 691 -23.27 8.86 17.15
N GLN A 692 -24.60 8.79 17.24
CA GLN A 692 -25.32 7.50 17.27
C GLN A 692 -25.06 6.70 16.00
N LEU A 693 -25.14 7.31 14.82
CA LEU A 693 -24.88 6.62 13.55
C LEU A 693 -23.41 6.18 13.41
N ALA A 694 -22.46 6.94 13.97
CA ALA A 694 -21.06 6.53 14.03
C ALA A 694 -20.84 5.33 14.97
N GLU A 695 -21.49 5.31 16.14
CA GLU A 695 -21.48 4.15 17.05
C GLU A 695 -22.12 2.92 16.40
N GLU A 696 -23.26 3.06 15.72
CA GLU A 696 -23.85 1.98 14.92
C GLU A 696 -22.90 1.46 13.82
N LYS A 697 -22.12 2.34 13.18
CA LYS A 697 -21.12 1.94 12.18
C LYS A 697 -19.98 1.14 12.80
N VAL A 698 -19.45 1.53 13.95
CA VAL A 698 -18.41 0.76 14.68
C VAL A 698 -18.95 -0.60 15.11
N ASN A 699 -20.16 -0.64 15.67
CA ASN A 699 -20.78 -1.86 16.16
C ASN A 699 -21.13 -2.85 15.02
N ALA A 700 -21.23 -2.37 13.78
CA ALA A 700 -21.38 -3.19 12.57
C ALA A 700 -20.04 -3.58 11.91
N MET A 701 -18.88 -3.14 12.41
CA MET A 701 -17.59 -3.44 11.77
C MET A 701 -17.24 -4.93 11.83
N SER A 702 -16.98 -5.51 10.66
CA SER A 702 -16.59 -6.92 10.51
C SER A 702 -15.09 -7.09 10.80
N LEU A 703 -14.75 -8.07 11.64
CA LEU A 703 -13.36 -8.34 12.05
C LEU A 703 -12.79 -9.55 11.31
N LYS A 704 -11.55 -9.44 10.79
CA LYS A 704 -10.84 -10.52 10.08
C LYS A 704 -9.40 -10.62 10.58
N ILE A 705 -9.12 -11.61 11.43
CA ILE A 705 -7.85 -11.72 12.17
C ILE A 705 -7.15 -13.06 11.86
N GLY A 706 -5.86 -12.98 11.53
CA GLY A 706 -5.00 -14.10 11.17
C GLY A 706 -5.30 -14.63 9.76
N TYR A 707 -6.38 -15.38 9.61
CA TYR A 707 -6.65 -16.18 8.41
C TYR A 707 -8.13 -16.58 8.25
N PRO A 708 -8.59 -16.86 7.01
CA PRO A 708 -9.88 -17.52 6.77
C PRO A 708 -9.82 -19.00 7.16
N ASP A 709 -10.78 -19.47 7.95
CA ASP A 709 -10.74 -20.84 8.49
C ASP A 709 -10.78 -21.94 7.41
N PHE A 710 -11.35 -21.66 6.23
CA PHE A 710 -11.40 -22.61 5.10
C PHE A 710 -10.01 -23.07 4.61
N ILE A 711 -8.94 -22.29 4.83
CA ILE A 711 -7.59 -22.68 4.36
C ILE A 711 -7.01 -23.86 5.15
N LEU A 712 -7.62 -24.19 6.30
CA LEU A 712 -7.26 -25.36 7.11
C LEU A 712 -8.11 -26.59 6.75
N ASN A 713 -9.11 -26.46 5.87
CA ASN A 713 -9.84 -27.57 5.27
C ASN A 713 -9.26 -27.88 3.87
N PRO A 714 -8.58 -29.01 3.66
CA PRO A 714 -8.03 -29.38 2.36
C PRO A 714 -9.07 -29.44 1.24
N GLY A 715 -10.32 -29.84 1.53
CA GLY A 715 -11.38 -29.93 0.53
C GLY A 715 -11.79 -28.55 -0.02
N GLU A 716 -12.03 -27.59 0.87
CA GLU A 716 -12.38 -26.21 0.48
C GLU A 716 -11.20 -25.49 -0.19
N LEU A 717 -9.98 -25.69 0.32
CA LEU A 717 -8.77 -25.12 -0.27
C LEU A 717 -8.48 -25.69 -1.67
N ASN A 718 -8.60 -27.01 -1.87
CA ASN A 718 -8.38 -27.63 -3.17
C ASN A 718 -9.51 -27.27 -4.17
N SER A 719 -10.75 -27.13 -3.69
CA SER A 719 -11.87 -26.62 -4.50
C SER A 719 -11.59 -25.21 -5.04
N LYS A 720 -11.09 -24.29 -4.19
CA LYS A 720 -10.71 -22.92 -4.60
C LYS A 720 -9.67 -22.87 -5.74
N TYR A 721 -8.82 -23.89 -5.85
CA TYR A 721 -7.78 -23.98 -6.88
C TYR A 721 -8.01 -25.14 -7.87
N ALA A 722 -9.24 -25.65 -7.97
CA ALA A 722 -9.55 -26.82 -8.80
C ALA A 722 -9.27 -26.54 -10.29
N GLY A 723 -9.81 -25.43 -10.82
CA GLY A 723 -9.68 -25.01 -12.21
C GLY A 723 -8.36 -24.31 -12.60
N ILE A 724 -7.25 -24.59 -11.90
CA ILE A 724 -5.90 -24.12 -12.24
C ILE A 724 -4.98 -25.33 -12.36
N GLU A 725 -4.23 -25.43 -13.46
CA GLU A 725 -3.21 -26.46 -13.65
C GLU A 725 -1.80 -25.84 -13.60
N ILE A 726 -0.89 -26.48 -12.86
CA ILE A 726 0.46 -25.98 -12.59
C ILE A 726 1.48 -27.13 -12.79
N HIS A 727 2.37 -26.99 -13.77
CA HIS A 727 3.45 -27.94 -14.02
C HIS A 727 4.80 -27.42 -13.52
N PRO A 728 5.72 -28.27 -13.00
CA PRO A 728 6.99 -27.85 -12.45
C PRO A 728 7.98 -27.22 -13.46
N ASP A 729 7.73 -27.35 -14.77
CA ASP A 729 8.64 -26.88 -15.84
C ASP A 729 8.02 -25.78 -16.74
N LYS A 730 6.81 -25.30 -16.41
CA LYS A 730 6.00 -24.40 -17.28
C LYS A 730 5.67 -23.05 -16.64
N TYR A 731 6.65 -22.33 -16.11
CA TYR A 731 6.39 -21.09 -15.35
C TYR A 731 5.58 -20.03 -16.12
N PHE A 732 5.88 -19.83 -17.41
CA PHE A 732 5.16 -18.89 -18.26
C PHE A 732 3.69 -19.27 -18.39
N GLU A 733 3.40 -20.51 -18.80
CA GLU A 733 2.03 -21.02 -18.96
C GLU A 733 1.28 -21.09 -17.63
N ASN A 734 1.94 -21.54 -16.54
CA ASN A 734 1.37 -21.55 -15.20
C ASN A 734 0.88 -20.15 -14.80
N THR A 735 1.68 -19.11 -15.10
CA THR A 735 1.33 -17.72 -14.78
C THR A 735 0.12 -17.26 -15.61
N LEU A 736 0.10 -17.55 -16.91
CA LEU A 736 -1.05 -17.24 -17.76
C LEU A 736 -2.33 -17.96 -17.31
N ASN A 737 -2.21 -19.23 -16.90
CA ASN A 737 -3.33 -20.04 -16.42
C ASN A 737 -3.95 -19.45 -15.14
N VAL A 738 -3.13 -18.99 -14.18
CA VAL A 738 -3.63 -18.28 -12.99
C VAL A 738 -4.31 -16.96 -13.37
N LEU A 739 -3.71 -16.16 -14.27
CA LEU A 739 -4.26 -14.87 -14.69
C LEU A 739 -5.63 -15.04 -15.39
N LEU A 740 -5.73 -15.99 -16.32
CA LEU A 740 -6.97 -16.36 -17.01
C LEU A 740 -8.04 -16.85 -16.01
N HIS A 741 -7.66 -17.69 -15.05
CA HIS A 741 -8.57 -18.16 -14.01
C HIS A 741 -9.05 -17.00 -13.11
N THR A 742 -8.14 -16.11 -12.69
CA THR A 742 -8.47 -14.97 -11.83
C THR A 742 -9.42 -14.01 -12.53
N ALA A 743 -9.19 -13.69 -13.81
CA ALA A 743 -10.14 -12.92 -14.60
C ALA A 743 -11.50 -13.63 -14.71
N LYS A 744 -11.54 -14.92 -15.07
CA LYS A 744 -12.80 -15.68 -15.21
C LYS A 744 -13.60 -15.76 -13.90
N THR A 745 -12.92 -16.03 -12.77
CA THR A 745 -13.52 -16.04 -11.42
C THR A 745 -13.92 -14.64 -10.93
N GLU A 746 -13.34 -13.57 -11.48
CA GLU A 746 -13.83 -12.22 -11.24
C GLU A 746 -15.12 -11.93 -11.99
N GLN A 747 -15.12 -12.11 -13.31
CA GLN A 747 -16.25 -11.77 -14.16
C GLN A 747 -17.51 -12.59 -13.81
N ALA A 748 -17.33 -13.85 -13.35
CA ALA A 748 -18.41 -14.72 -12.90
C ALA A 748 -19.23 -14.16 -11.71
N LYS A 749 -18.67 -13.25 -10.90
CA LYS A 749 -19.34 -12.66 -9.73
C LYS A 749 -20.54 -11.78 -10.08
N LEU A 750 -20.72 -11.39 -11.35
CA LEU A 750 -21.70 -10.39 -11.78
C LEU A 750 -23.14 -10.74 -11.38
N HIS A 751 -23.48 -12.03 -11.35
CA HIS A 751 -24.81 -12.52 -10.95
C HIS A 751 -24.82 -13.11 -9.53
N GLU A 752 -23.71 -12.99 -8.80
CA GLU A 752 -23.59 -13.39 -7.39
C GLU A 752 -23.81 -12.19 -6.47
N ARG A 753 -24.42 -12.43 -5.30
CA ARG A 753 -24.47 -11.44 -4.21
C ARG A 753 -23.07 -11.28 -3.60
N VAL A 754 -22.69 -10.06 -3.24
CA VAL A 754 -21.38 -9.75 -2.65
C VAL A 754 -21.19 -10.50 -1.32
N ASN A 755 -20.37 -11.54 -1.33
CA ASN A 755 -20.01 -12.24 -0.10
C ASN A 755 -19.02 -11.41 0.74
N LYS A 756 -19.57 -10.61 1.66
CA LYS A 756 -18.81 -9.78 2.61
C LYS A 756 -17.94 -10.59 3.59
N THR A 757 -18.11 -11.90 3.70
CA THR A 757 -17.24 -12.75 4.54
C THR A 757 -15.91 -13.11 3.87
N ASN A 758 -15.83 -13.03 2.54
CA ASN A 758 -14.64 -13.39 1.75
C ASN A 758 -13.44 -12.49 2.07
N TRP A 759 -12.30 -13.10 2.34
CA TRP A 759 -11.01 -12.41 2.48
C TRP A 759 -10.49 -11.94 1.11
N GLN A 760 -9.92 -10.74 1.07
CA GLN A 760 -9.30 -10.16 -0.12
C GLN A 760 -7.77 -10.32 -0.11
N THR A 761 -7.17 -10.48 1.07
CA THR A 761 -5.72 -10.55 1.31
C THR A 761 -5.30 -11.96 1.74
N ALA A 762 -4.10 -12.41 1.36
CA ALA A 762 -3.51 -13.66 1.82
C ALA A 762 -3.03 -13.58 3.29
N PRO A 763 -3.08 -14.67 4.09
CA PRO A 763 -2.64 -14.66 5.49
C PRO A 763 -1.16 -14.29 5.70
N ALA A 764 -0.29 -14.71 4.77
CA ALA A 764 1.14 -14.49 4.84
C ALA A 764 1.54 -13.14 4.21
N ILE A 765 1.03 -12.03 4.76
CA ILE A 765 1.34 -10.65 4.31
C ILE A 765 1.58 -9.76 5.54
N VAL A 766 2.62 -8.92 5.49
CA VAL A 766 2.94 -7.91 6.51
C VAL A 766 2.29 -6.57 6.15
N ASN A 767 0.99 -6.45 6.44
CA ASN A 767 0.20 -5.21 6.33
C ASN A 767 -1.13 -5.33 7.11
N ALA A 768 -1.93 -4.26 7.16
CA ALA A 768 -3.34 -4.28 7.57
C ALA A 768 -4.22 -3.53 6.54
N TYR A 769 -5.56 -3.68 6.61
CA TYR A 769 -6.50 -3.10 5.64
C TYR A 769 -7.93 -2.85 6.17
N TYR A 770 -8.54 -1.72 5.80
CA TYR A 770 -9.98 -1.45 5.89
C TYR A 770 -10.68 -1.51 4.52
N SER A 771 -11.75 -2.31 4.43
CA SER A 771 -12.55 -2.50 3.22
C SER A 771 -13.88 -1.72 3.34
N ARG A 772 -13.93 -0.55 2.70
CA ARG A 772 -15.03 0.44 2.82
C ARG A 772 -16.41 -0.16 2.46
N ASN A 773 -16.52 -0.83 1.31
CA ASN A 773 -17.76 -1.50 0.85
C ASN A 773 -18.17 -2.72 1.71
N LYS A 774 -17.34 -3.16 2.67
CA LYS A 774 -17.66 -4.27 3.58
C LYS A 774 -17.79 -3.84 5.04
N ASN A 775 -17.48 -2.58 5.35
CA ASN A 775 -17.25 -2.07 6.70
C ASN A 775 -16.39 -3.04 7.54
N GLN A 776 -15.21 -3.42 7.02
CA GLN A 776 -14.43 -4.57 7.52
C GLN A 776 -12.95 -4.24 7.70
N ILE A 777 -12.38 -4.56 8.87
CA ILE A 777 -10.93 -4.45 9.17
C ILE A 777 -10.26 -5.83 9.12
N MET A 778 -9.05 -5.89 8.54
CA MET A 778 -8.35 -7.13 8.20
C MET A 778 -6.87 -7.10 8.59
N PHE A 779 -6.47 -8.04 9.44
CA PHE A 779 -5.11 -8.24 9.96
C PHE A 779 -4.65 -9.65 9.61
N PRO A 780 -3.93 -9.86 8.49
CA PRO A 780 -3.31 -11.14 8.15
C PRO A 780 -2.34 -11.63 9.23
N ALA A 781 -2.15 -12.94 9.33
CA ALA A 781 -1.21 -13.57 10.28
C ALA A 781 0.22 -13.00 10.18
N GLY A 782 0.65 -12.56 8.99
CA GLY A 782 1.98 -11.99 8.76
C GLY A 782 2.31 -10.67 9.47
N ILE A 783 1.33 -9.88 9.95
CA ILE A 783 1.62 -8.67 10.76
C ILE A 783 1.63 -8.96 12.28
N LEU A 784 1.16 -10.13 12.72
CA LEU A 784 1.01 -10.48 14.13
C LEU A 784 2.31 -11.09 14.71
N GLN A 785 3.40 -10.34 14.54
CA GLN A 785 4.77 -10.67 14.97
C GLN A 785 5.47 -9.44 15.57
N PRO A 786 6.62 -9.58 16.26
CA PRO A 786 7.41 -8.44 16.74
C PRO A 786 7.78 -7.47 15.59
N PRO A 787 7.89 -6.14 15.83
CA PRO A 787 7.61 -5.44 17.08
C PRO A 787 6.13 -5.09 17.30
N PHE A 788 5.23 -5.44 16.36
CA PHE A 788 3.80 -5.12 16.46
C PHE A 788 3.10 -5.89 17.58
N TYR A 789 3.35 -7.21 17.66
CA TYR A 789 2.69 -8.08 18.62
C TYR A 789 3.60 -9.20 19.12
N HIS A 790 3.53 -9.49 20.42
CA HIS A 790 4.03 -10.74 20.99
C HIS A 790 3.29 -11.10 22.29
N ARG A 791 2.91 -12.39 22.45
CA ARG A 791 2.18 -12.89 23.63
C ARG A 791 2.86 -12.61 24.98
N HIS A 792 4.20 -12.48 24.98
CA HIS A 792 5.03 -12.23 26.16
C HIS A 792 5.58 -10.80 26.27
N PHE A 793 5.24 -9.89 25.35
CA PHE A 793 5.54 -8.47 25.53
C PHE A 793 4.61 -7.83 26.58
N PRO A 794 5.07 -6.79 27.29
CA PRO A 794 4.19 -5.84 27.96
C PRO A 794 3.03 -5.41 27.06
N LYS A 795 1.84 -5.23 27.63
CA LYS A 795 0.66 -4.79 26.88
C LYS A 795 0.87 -3.37 26.32
N SER A 796 1.67 -2.52 26.96
CA SER A 796 2.17 -1.24 26.41
C SER A 796 2.78 -1.37 25.01
N LEU A 797 3.67 -2.35 24.78
CA LEU A 797 4.26 -2.56 23.45
C LEU A 797 3.20 -3.07 22.46
N ASN A 798 2.37 -4.02 22.89
CA ASN A 798 1.31 -4.59 22.04
C ASN A 798 0.28 -3.52 21.62
N PHE A 799 -0.17 -2.68 22.55
CA PHE A 799 -1.05 -1.54 22.25
C PHE A 799 -0.33 -0.48 21.41
N GLY A 800 0.94 -0.18 21.69
CA GLY A 800 1.75 0.79 20.92
C GLY A 800 2.15 0.32 19.52
N GLY A 801 2.11 -1.00 19.28
CA GLY A 801 2.36 -1.65 18.00
C GLY A 801 1.04 -2.01 17.31
N ILE A 802 0.61 -3.28 17.42
CA ILE A 802 -0.60 -3.78 16.75
C ILE A 802 -1.87 -3.03 17.18
N GLY A 803 -1.95 -2.53 18.41
CA GLY A 803 -3.07 -1.70 18.87
C GLY A 803 -3.22 -0.41 18.05
N VAL A 804 -2.14 0.34 17.82
CA VAL A 804 -2.18 1.54 16.96
C VAL A 804 -2.60 1.18 15.54
N VAL A 805 -2.12 0.06 15.00
CA VAL A 805 -2.54 -0.44 13.67
C VAL A 805 -4.03 -0.81 13.65
N ILE A 806 -4.56 -1.45 14.70
CA ILE A 806 -6.00 -1.75 14.80
C ILE A 806 -6.82 -0.46 14.85
N GLY A 807 -6.38 0.54 15.62
CA GLY A 807 -7.03 1.84 15.70
C GLY A 807 -6.96 2.63 14.39
N HIS A 808 -5.87 2.50 13.64
CA HIS A 808 -5.68 3.08 12.31
C HIS A 808 -6.74 2.53 11.33
N GLU A 809 -6.85 1.20 11.21
CA GLU A 809 -7.86 0.56 10.36
C GLU A 809 -9.32 0.85 10.80
N LEU A 810 -9.58 0.98 12.11
CA LEU A 810 -10.88 1.42 12.62
C LEU A 810 -11.17 2.85 12.16
N THR A 811 -10.18 3.74 12.26
CA THR A 811 -10.30 5.15 11.87
C THR A 811 -10.50 5.34 10.37
N HIS A 812 -10.03 4.43 9.51
CA HIS A 812 -10.39 4.43 8.08
C HIS A 812 -11.89 4.25 7.80
N GLY A 813 -12.68 3.78 8.79
CA GLY A 813 -14.14 3.86 8.75
C GLY A 813 -14.70 5.28 8.79
N PHE A 814 -13.88 6.26 9.19
CA PHE A 814 -14.25 7.63 9.49
C PHE A 814 -13.23 8.67 8.98
N ASP A 815 -12.34 8.27 8.06
CA ASP A 815 -11.49 9.17 7.28
C ASP A 815 -12.30 9.97 6.23
N ASP A 816 -11.63 10.81 5.43
CA ASP A 816 -12.25 11.68 4.42
C ASP A 816 -13.12 10.93 3.40
N LYS A 817 -12.79 9.68 3.10
CA LYS A 817 -13.52 8.78 2.17
C LYS A 817 -14.41 7.82 2.94
N GLY A 818 -13.93 7.27 4.06
CA GLY A 818 -14.60 6.32 4.93
C GLY A 818 -15.91 6.85 5.51
N ARG A 819 -15.94 8.13 5.90
CA ARG A 819 -17.14 8.82 6.40
C ARG A 819 -18.29 8.90 5.38
N LEU A 820 -18.02 8.66 4.10
CA LEU A 820 -19.04 8.68 3.04
C LEU A 820 -19.85 7.37 2.97
N PHE A 821 -19.31 6.27 3.52
CA PHE A 821 -19.95 4.95 3.54
C PHE A 821 -20.67 4.73 4.87
N ASP A 822 -21.85 4.12 4.83
CA ASP A 822 -22.64 3.79 6.03
C ASP A 822 -22.11 2.55 6.79
N ARG A 823 -22.89 2.07 7.77
CA ARG A 823 -22.62 0.84 8.53
C ARG A 823 -22.62 -0.45 7.70
N ASN A 824 -23.25 -0.43 6.52
CA ASN A 824 -23.41 -1.59 5.64
C ASN A 824 -22.32 -1.63 4.54
N GLY A 825 -21.74 -0.48 4.19
CA GLY A 825 -20.78 -0.29 3.10
C GLY A 825 -21.33 0.49 1.89
N ASN A 826 -22.42 1.24 2.04
CA ASN A 826 -23.09 1.99 0.96
C ASN A 826 -22.79 3.49 1.04
N ILE A 827 -22.39 4.11 -0.08
CA ILE A 827 -22.07 5.54 -0.15
C ILE A 827 -23.33 6.42 -0.25
N HIS A 828 -23.61 7.20 0.80
CA HIS A 828 -24.69 8.19 0.83
C HIS A 828 -24.47 9.26 1.92
N LYS A 829 -25.30 10.30 1.97
CA LYS A 829 -25.26 11.30 3.05
C LYS A 829 -25.99 10.77 4.29
N TRP A 830 -25.24 10.29 5.28
CA TRP A 830 -25.74 9.89 6.60
C TRP A 830 -25.28 10.83 7.75
N TRP A 831 -24.59 11.93 7.43
CA TRP A 831 -24.19 12.97 8.38
C TRP A 831 -24.96 14.26 8.17
N THR A 832 -25.15 15.04 9.23
CA THR A 832 -25.67 16.41 9.13
C THR A 832 -24.65 17.37 8.50
N ASP A 833 -25.12 18.50 7.97
CA ASP A 833 -24.22 19.53 7.44
C ASP A 833 -23.40 20.25 8.53
N SER A 834 -23.84 20.22 9.79
CA SER A 834 -23.03 20.68 10.94
C SER A 834 -21.84 19.76 11.20
N SER A 835 -22.09 18.45 11.32
CA SER A 835 -21.04 17.46 11.54
C SER A 835 -20.04 17.38 10.37
N ILE A 836 -20.52 17.52 9.12
CA ILE A 836 -19.63 17.63 7.95
C ILE A 836 -18.72 18.86 8.04
N ARG A 837 -19.25 20.05 8.38
CA ARG A 837 -18.42 21.26 8.54
C ARG A 837 -17.40 21.13 9.68
N GLY A 838 -17.78 20.53 10.81
CA GLY A 838 -16.90 20.30 11.96
C GLY A 838 -15.74 19.36 11.64
N PHE A 839 -15.99 18.32 10.83
CA PHE A 839 -14.95 17.45 10.28
C PHE A 839 -14.04 18.21 9.31
N ASP A 840 -14.61 18.90 8.32
CA ASP A 840 -13.82 19.57 7.28
C ASP A 840 -12.92 20.67 7.88
N GLU A 841 -13.35 21.33 8.96
CA GLU A 841 -12.53 22.26 9.74
C GLU A 841 -11.31 21.58 10.41
N ARG A 842 -11.54 20.42 11.04
CA ARG A 842 -10.47 19.67 11.74
C ARG A 842 -9.54 18.94 10.76
N ALA A 843 -10.06 18.44 9.64
CA ALA A 843 -9.27 17.92 8.53
C ALA A 843 -8.35 19.00 7.93
N ARG A 844 -8.81 20.24 7.76
CA ARG A 844 -7.95 21.37 7.33
C ARG A 844 -6.79 21.63 8.31
N CYS A 845 -6.94 21.33 9.60
CA CYS A 845 -5.83 21.42 10.56
C CYS A 845 -4.73 20.39 10.21
N ILE A 846 -5.10 19.13 10.01
CA ILE A 846 -4.18 18.05 9.61
C ILE A 846 -3.54 18.36 8.25
N ILE A 847 -4.32 18.79 7.25
CA ILE A 847 -3.81 19.19 5.93
C ILE A 847 -2.77 20.31 6.07
N ALA A 848 -3.07 21.37 6.82
CA ALA A 848 -2.15 22.50 7.00
C ALA A 848 -0.89 22.13 7.80
N GLN A 849 -1.00 21.24 8.80
CA GLN A 849 0.14 20.73 9.56
C GLN A 849 1.09 19.93 8.66
N TYR A 850 0.57 18.95 7.92
CA TYR A 850 1.42 18.07 7.12
C TYR A 850 1.96 18.78 5.87
N SER A 851 1.20 19.69 5.26
CA SER A 851 1.70 20.59 4.19
C SER A 851 2.75 21.62 4.64
N ASN A 852 3.10 21.67 5.94
CA ASN A 852 4.24 22.44 6.44
C ASN A 852 5.52 21.59 6.63
N TYR A 853 5.44 20.26 6.47
CA TYR A 853 6.61 19.39 6.57
C TYR A 853 7.36 19.30 5.23
N THR A 854 8.67 19.54 5.28
CA THR A 854 9.60 19.40 4.15
C THR A 854 10.49 18.18 4.34
N VAL A 855 10.63 17.39 3.29
CA VAL A 855 11.54 16.24 3.21
C VAL A 855 12.90 16.77 2.76
N GLU A 856 13.74 17.10 3.75
CA GLU A 856 15.07 17.73 3.61
C GLU A 856 15.95 17.03 2.56
N GLU A 857 15.85 15.70 2.49
CA GLU A 857 16.63 14.78 1.67
C GLU A 857 16.39 14.95 0.15
N VAL A 858 15.26 15.55 -0.24
CA VAL A 858 14.90 15.82 -1.65
C VAL A 858 14.37 17.24 -1.91
N GLY A 859 14.21 18.05 -0.86
CA GLY A 859 13.70 19.43 -0.95
C GLY A 859 12.22 19.55 -1.31
N ILE A 860 11.40 18.52 -1.02
CA ILE A 860 9.98 18.46 -1.40
C ILE A 860 9.09 18.60 -0.16
N VAL A 861 8.07 19.45 -0.25
CA VAL A 861 7.02 19.60 0.79
C VAL A 861 6.00 18.47 0.67
N LEU A 862 5.54 17.90 1.79
CA LEU A 862 4.49 16.88 1.76
C LEU A 862 3.17 17.47 1.25
N ASN A 863 2.42 16.70 0.45
CA ASN A 863 1.05 17.04 0.12
C ASN A 863 0.12 16.59 1.26
N GLY A 864 -0.28 17.53 2.13
CA GLY A 864 -1.19 17.26 3.24
C GLY A 864 -2.61 16.88 2.81
N GLU A 865 -3.03 17.21 1.59
CA GLU A 865 -4.36 16.87 1.05
C GLU A 865 -4.41 15.43 0.53
N SER A 866 -3.40 14.98 -0.23
CA SER A 866 -3.32 13.58 -0.67
C SER A 866 -3.11 12.61 0.50
N THR A 867 -2.40 13.06 1.54
CA THR A 867 -2.11 12.26 2.74
C THR A 867 -3.13 12.35 3.86
N GLN A 868 -4.18 13.17 3.72
CA GLN A 868 -5.09 13.51 4.83
C GLN A 868 -5.73 12.30 5.52
N GLY A 869 -6.18 11.29 4.76
CA GLY A 869 -6.88 10.12 5.30
C GLY A 869 -5.98 9.26 6.18
N GLU A 870 -4.75 9.01 5.72
CA GLU A 870 -3.73 8.27 6.46
C GLU A 870 -3.28 9.01 7.71
N ASN A 871 -3.10 10.33 7.61
CA ASN A 871 -2.72 11.17 8.75
C ASN A 871 -3.86 11.23 9.80
N ILE A 872 -5.12 11.32 9.38
CA ILE A 872 -6.30 11.22 10.26
C ILE A 872 -6.34 9.85 10.95
N ALA A 873 -6.05 8.78 10.21
CA ALA A 873 -6.05 7.42 10.72
C ALA A 873 -4.92 7.15 11.74
N ASP A 874 -3.71 7.69 11.51
CA ASP A 874 -2.62 7.65 12.51
C ASP A 874 -3.00 8.36 13.81
N ASN A 875 -3.55 9.57 13.71
CA ASN A 875 -3.90 10.40 14.86
C ASN A 875 -5.05 9.79 15.68
N GLY A 876 -6.11 9.30 15.00
CA GLY A 876 -7.19 8.57 15.66
C GLY A 876 -6.72 7.24 16.26
N GLY A 877 -5.89 6.49 15.53
CA GLY A 877 -5.43 5.15 15.93
C GLY A 877 -4.53 5.17 17.16
N LEU A 878 -3.56 6.10 17.21
CA LEU A 878 -2.71 6.29 18.39
C LEU A 878 -3.53 6.64 19.63
N ARG A 879 -4.49 7.55 19.50
CA ARG A 879 -5.36 8.00 20.59
C ARG A 879 -6.22 6.85 21.13
N GLN A 880 -6.86 6.08 20.25
CA GLN A 880 -7.65 4.89 20.61
C GLN A 880 -6.79 3.85 21.34
N ALA A 881 -5.62 3.52 20.80
CA ALA A 881 -4.74 2.51 21.39
C ALA A 881 -4.23 2.93 22.78
N PHE A 882 -3.87 4.20 22.97
CA PHE A 882 -3.44 4.69 24.28
C PHE A 882 -4.61 4.75 25.28
N HIS A 883 -5.80 5.20 24.86
CA HIS A 883 -7.00 5.17 25.69
C HIS A 883 -7.39 3.72 26.10
N ALA A 884 -7.28 2.76 25.18
CA ALA A 884 -7.53 1.34 25.46
C ALA A 884 -6.49 0.76 26.43
N TYR A 885 -5.20 1.10 26.28
CA TYR A 885 -4.16 0.73 27.23
C TYR A 885 -4.38 1.34 28.63
N GLN A 886 -4.71 2.63 28.71
CA GLN A 886 -5.05 3.31 29.96
C GLN A 886 -6.33 2.79 30.63
N ARG A 887 -7.24 2.17 29.85
CA ARG A 887 -8.37 1.41 30.39
C ARG A 887 -7.91 0.06 30.92
N TRP A 888 -7.12 -0.69 30.13
CA TRP A 888 -6.60 -2.00 30.51
C TRP A 888 -5.83 -1.96 31.84
N LEU A 889 -4.95 -0.96 32.04
CA LEU A 889 -4.22 -0.72 33.28
C LEU A 889 -5.13 -0.56 34.52
N LYS A 890 -6.30 0.06 34.37
CA LYS A 890 -7.28 0.26 35.46
C LYS A 890 -8.07 -1.00 35.77
N GLU A 891 -8.26 -1.87 34.77
CA GLU A 891 -8.96 -3.15 34.90
C GLU A 891 -8.05 -4.28 35.40
N HIS A 892 -6.72 -4.15 35.25
CA HIS A 892 -5.72 -5.17 35.62
C HIS A 892 -4.62 -4.59 36.55
N PRO A 893 -4.97 -4.02 37.72
CA PRO A 893 -4.03 -3.28 38.58
C PRO A 893 -2.85 -4.12 39.10
N SER A 894 -3.02 -5.44 39.19
CA SER A 894 -1.95 -6.39 39.55
C SER A 894 -0.90 -6.57 38.45
N GLU A 895 -1.24 -6.35 37.17
CA GLU A 895 -0.35 -6.53 36.02
C GLU A 895 0.45 -5.25 35.69
N VAL A 896 0.18 -4.12 36.36
CA VAL A 896 0.86 -2.83 36.12
C VAL A 896 2.36 -2.90 36.44
N GLN A 897 2.78 -3.74 37.40
CA GLN A 897 4.20 -3.95 37.70
C GLN A 897 4.93 -4.74 36.58
N ASP A 898 4.18 -5.47 35.76
CA ASP A 898 4.66 -6.23 34.62
C ASP A 898 4.82 -5.38 33.34
N GLU A 899 4.54 -4.07 33.40
CA GLU A 899 4.58 -3.14 32.26
C GLU A 899 5.92 -2.41 32.07
N VAL A 900 7.03 -3.11 32.32
CA VAL A 900 8.41 -2.61 32.19
C VAL A 900 9.30 -3.56 31.36
N LEU A 901 10.40 -3.03 30.80
CA LEU A 901 11.39 -3.83 30.07
C LEU A 901 12.74 -3.90 30.82
N PRO A 902 13.35 -5.09 30.98
CA PRO A 902 14.60 -5.23 31.72
C PRO A 902 15.75 -4.52 31.00
N GLY A 903 16.35 -3.52 31.66
CA GLY A 903 17.45 -2.71 31.10
C GLY A 903 17.02 -1.41 30.41
N LEU A 904 15.72 -1.10 30.38
CA LEU A 904 15.15 0.20 29.97
C LEU A 904 14.42 0.83 31.16
N ASN A 905 14.90 1.99 31.63
CA ASN A 905 14.28 2.72 32.74
C ASN A 905 13.19 3.66 32.20
N MET A 906 12.05 3.08 31.82
CA MET A 906 10.90 3.77 31.20
C MET A 906 9.60 3.20 31.73
N THR A 907 8.57 4.04 31.85
CA THR A 907 7.21 3.58 32.24
C THR A 907 6.52 2.84 31.08
N GLY A 908 5.50 2.03 31.37
CA GLY A 908 4.68 1.40 30.32
C GLY A 908 4.09 2.40 29.32
N SER A 909 3.67 3.58 29.77
CA SER A 909 3.23 4.67 28.88
C SER A 909 4.33 5.16 27.94
N GLN A 910 5.56 5.30 28.44
CA GLN A 910 6.71 5.73 27.63
C GLN A 910 7.15 4.62 26.66
N LEU A 911 7.07 3.36 27.08
CA LEU A 911 7.32 2.19 26.23
C LEU A 911 6.28 2.05 25.10
N PHE A 912 5.01 2.38 25.35
CA PHE A 912 3.97 2.45 24.32
C PHE A 912 4.36 3.42 23.20
N PHE A 913 4.72 4.67 23.54
CA PHE A 913 5.09 5.68 22.54
C PHE A 913 6.43 5.37 21.87
N LEU A 914 7.39 4.78 22.60
CA LEU A 914 8.65 4.32 22.01
C LEU A 914 8.42 3.20 20.98
N ASN A 915 7.55 2.21 21.28
CA ASN A 915 7.25 1.14 20.33
C ASN A 915 6.53 1.68 19.08
N PHE A 916 5.58 2.61 19.26
CA PHE A 916 4.96 3.34 18.14
C PHE A 916 6.01 4.06 17.28
N GLY A 917 6.96 4.77 17.90
CA GLY A 917 8.07 5.41 17.19
C GLY A 917 8.91 4.41 16.39
N GLN A 918 9.23 3.26 16.99
CA GLN A 918 10.13 2.27 16.41
C GLN A 918 9.49 1.37 15.34
N VAL A 919 8.16 1.21 15.35
CA VAL A 919 7.40 0.62 14.23
C VAL A 919 7.65 1.36 12.90
N TRP A 920 7.96 2.66 12.95
CA TRP A 920 8.18 3.49 11.77
C TRP A 920 9.65 3.79 11.45
N CYS A 921 10.62 3.19 12.16
CA CYS A 921 12.03 3.36 11.81
C CYS A 921 12.30 2.86 10.38
N GLY A 922 13.00 3.68 9.60
CA GLY A 922 13.38 3.35 8.23
C GLY A 922 14.22 4.41 7.53
N ALA A 923 14.84 4.00 6.44
CA ALA A 923 15.66 4.80 5.54
C ALA A 923 15.25 4.53 4.07
N MET A 924 15.37 5.54 3.20
CA MET A 924 14.98 5.42 1.79
C MET A 924 15.95 6.17 0.88
N ARG A 925 16.18 5.64 -0.33
CA ARG A 925 17.06 6.28 -1.33
C ARG A 925 16.39 7.52 -1.93
N PRO A 926 17.12 8.60 -2.30
CA PRO A 926 16.51 9.87 -2.74
C PRO A 926 15.53 9.73 -3.92
N GLU A 927 15.82 8.86 -4.88
CA GLU A 927 14.92 8.54 -6.00
C GLU A 927 13.61 7.90 -5.51
N ALA A 928 13.73 6.95 -4.58
CA ALA A 928 12.59 6.25 -3.98
C ALA A 928 11.76 7.18 -3.09
N ILE A 929 12.40 8.11 -2.36
CA ILE A 929 11.71 9.18 -1.62
C ILE A 929 10.90 10.04 -2.60
N ARG A 930 11.54 10.58 -3.65
CA ARG A 930 10.86 11.44 -4.64
C ARG A 930 9.68 10.71 -5.32
N ASN A 931 9.85 9.44 -5.65
CA ASN A 931 8.77 8.62 -6.21
C ASN A 931 7.64 8.40 -5.20
N LYS A 932 7.96 8.05 -3.93
CA LYS A 932 6.97 7.87 -2.86
C LYS A 932 6.19 9.16 -2.58
N LEU A 933 6.82 10.33 -2.61
CA LEU A 933 6.13 11.61 -2.43
C LEU A 933 5.18 11.97 -3.58
N ASN A 934 5.45 11.50 -4.80
CA ASN A 934 4.57 11.68 -5.95
C ASN A 934 3.43 10.64 -6.00
N THR A 935 3.56 9.48 -5.35
CA THR A 935 2.67 8.32 -5.53
C THR A 935 1.91 7.87 -4.30
N ALA A 936 2.41 8.12 -3.09
CA ALA A 936 1.88 7.53 -1.87
C ALA A 936 0.84 8.43 -1.20
N ILE A 937 -0.26 7.81 -0.78
CA ILE A 937 -1.22 8.40 0.16
C ILE A 937 -0.69 8.47 1.60
N HIS A 938 0.39 7.76 1.92
CA HIS A 938 0.98 7.75 3.26
C HIS A 938 2.13 8.75 3.40
N SER A 939 2.12 9.54 4.48
CA SER A 939 3.29 10.30 4.92
C SER A 939 4.52 9.39 5.16
N PRO A 940 5.77 9.87 4.96
CA PRO A 940 6.98 9.12 5.35
C PRO A 940 7.01 8.81 6.86
N GLY A 941 7.65 7.70 7.27
CA GLY A 941 7.64 7.21 8.65
C GLY A 941 8.01 8.27 9.70
N ARG A 942 9.06 9.06 9.45
CA ARG A 942 9.46 10.23 10.26
C ARG A 942 8.29 11.18 10.56
N PHE A 943 7.43 11.46 9.58
CA PHE A 943 6.29 12.37 9.73
C PHE A 943 5.01 11.68 10.22
N ARG A 944 4.86 10.36 10.03
CA ARG A 944 3.84 9.55 10.76
C ARG A 944 4.12 9.56 12.27
N VAL A 945 5.38 9.52 12.68
CA VAL A 945 5.78 9.66 14.09
C VAL A 945 5.61 11.10 14.57
N ILE A 946 6.29 12.06 13.93
CA ILE A 946 6.33 13.45 14.40
C ILE A 946 4.93 14.09 14.42
N GLY A 947 4.19 14.06 13.31
CA GLY A 947 2.90 14.75 13.21
C GLY A 947 1.85 14.24 14.20
N THR A 948 1.82 12.92 14.41
CA THR A 948 0.89 12.23 15.32
C THR A 948 1.22 12.51 16.80
N LEU A 949 2.50 12.48 17.18
CA LEU A 949 2.91 12.75 18.56
C LEU A 949 2.82 14.25 18.90
N SER A 950 3.15 15.14 17.96
CA SER A 950 2.92 16.58 18.11
C SER A 950 1.45 16.91 18.44
N ASN A 951 0.49 16.14 17.90
CA ASN A 951 -0.93 16.29 18.18
C ASN A 951 -1.42 15.60 19.46
N SER A 952 -0.64 14.69 20.04
CA SER A 952 -1.03 14.00 21.28
C SER A 952 -0.76 14.89 22.51
N PHE A 953 -1.78 15.04 23.36
CA PHE A 953 -1.61 15.60 24.71
C PHE A 953 -1.00 14.56 25.67
N ASP A 954 -1.32 13.28 25.48
CA ASP A 954 -0.79 12.19 26.27
C ASP A 954 0.73 12.04 26.11
N PHE A 955 1.23 11.99 24.87
CA PHE A 955 2.67 11.95 24.61
C PHE A 955 3.42 13.06 25.35
N ALA A 956 2.95 14.30 25.20
CA ALA A 956 3.56 15.46 25.84
C ALA A 956 3.54 15.38 27.37
N ARG A 957 2.52 14.75 27.97
CA ARG A 957 2.45 14.49 29.42
C ARG A 957 3.44 13.41 29.85
N GLU A 958 3.43 12.24 29.21
CA GLU A 958 4.26 11.09 29.62
C GLU A 958 5.77 11.33 29.40
N PHE A 959 6.14 12.28 28.53
CA PHE A 959 7.53 12.74 28.33
C PHE A 959 7.82 14.13 28.95
N ASN A 960 6.86 14.75 29.65
CA ASN A 960 6.99 16.07 30.28
C ASN A 960 7.43 17.22 29.34
N CYS A 961 6.99 17.19 28.08
CA CYS A 961 7.45 18.13 27.06
C CYS A 961 6.94 19.57 27.30
N PRO A 962 7.83 20.58 27.36
CA PRO A 962 7.42 21.98 27.53
C PRO A 962 6.46 22.46 26.43
N VAL A 963 5.45 23.25 26.80
CA VAL A 963 4.51 23.83 25.83
C VAL A 963 5.27 24.76 24.88
N GLY A 964 5.13 24.52 23.58
CA GLY A 964 5.88 25.21 22.53
C GLY A 964 7.15 24.49 22.06
N SER A 965 7.51 23.34 22.63
CA SER A 965 8.55 22.48 22.04
C SER A 965 8.06 21.92 20.68
N PRO A 966 8.95 21.49 19.76
CA PRO A 966 8.55 20.96 18.45
C PRO A 966 7.57 19.77 18.53
N MET A 967 7.73 18.91 19.54
CA MET A 967 6.84 17.77 19.80
C MET A 967 5.66 18.12 20.73
N ASN A 968 5.57 19.35 21.23
CA ASN A 968 4.42 19.85 21.99
C ASN A 968 3.96 21.26 21.54
N PRO A 969 3.54 21.43 20.27
CA PRO A 969 3.04 22.70 19.76
C PRO A 969 1.78 23.17 20.49
N VAL A 970 1.63 24.49 20.65
CA VAL A 970 0.47 25.13 21.31
C VAL A 970 -0.85 24.80 20.60
N LYS A 971 -0.82 24.72 19.26
CA LYS A 971 -1.95 24.28 18.44
C LYS A 971 -1.74 22.83 18.02
N LYS A 972 -2.58 21.94 18.56
CA LYS A 972 -2.68 20.53 18.18
C LYS A 972 -3.92 20.31 17.32
N CYS A 973 -3.84 19.40 16.35
CA CYS A 973 -4.97 19.00 15.52
C CYS A 973 -5.58 17.69 16.05
N SER A 974 -6.91 17.63 16.13
CA SER A 974 -7.66 16.39 16.44
C SER A 974 -8.95 16.39 15.64
N VAL A 975 -9.26 15.23 15.05
CA VAL A 975 -10.55 14.92 14.41
C VAL A 975 -11.28 13.94 15.31
N TRP A 976 -10.64 12.78 15.51
CA TRP A 976 -11.00 11.73 16.46
C TRP A 976 -10.13 11.85 17.71
#